data_AF-A0A166EWZ6-F1
#
_entry.id   AF-A0A166EWZ6-F1
#
_cell.length_a   1.000
_cell.length_b   1.000
_cell.length_c   1.000
_cell.angle_alpha   90.00
_cell.angle_beta   90.00
_cell.angle_gamma   90.00
#
_symmetry.space_group_name_H-M   'P 1'
#
loop_
_entity.id
_entity.type
_entity.pdbx_description
1 polymer ?
#
loop_
_entity_poly.entity_id
_entity_poly.type
_entity_poly.pdbx_seq_one_letter_code
_entity_poly.pdbx_strand_id
1 'polypeptide(L)'
;MLSASISSAGGRDQSAFRFRSPEQNYSDRRSWVHSIFLSKDRQMVKKSLEKELSESSSWEETADIICRRNGIDLSNRYGFKQVHKNFDATMSRLNAYWDRYQEKEQVLGGIVIIFGRLAGDMLLRNQLDDYGFLSKILVAAKNPRIRSTALQTLHMITHQGGREMKNEIAINYTPILVQVLEDPNEDEDDEDLESCISILSHTLTAIFFVDVHELEGGSLETTRRFQVTKILRLLLRRIRAKGLEMSWTELTHAVSLIISIPYHAREAYSQNPEAANLIVACLRSKSLSFRCQGMVGLYRHVAQLDLETEELDISPLVIKRANGQGIPRSIRDALTSYGFERCEIRSMMIVEGATEEANAQYYRDHDLAKLGRALAKHILTAEVTLPTGCCCNHGHHKHDQLPFSYSVTKLTDCARALREQDDPDTADILELQYYVLKHNSDALDRVGQAAIARNPSVAFFYYAMMMKNDSQVVHWAKKGLNCKVIAPYLRWAFLFHGARHAQEIAVSALSKDYMEGPDWDRGVAYLNSAYEDFKAFIEGAPPDSKRMLSALNRFTLLSIIMKGPELSTDLREISDILQKQKLAEETYQFYWGKAVPRSQVNCVRAFIIENLATAASQWRLFIKRTAAKTPDEGEFQDETLVEESVVTRLHELDLGPHRRYEAVVYSGMNDKLVKLYCCSWCGNTTATLKKCSRCGTTRYCDAKCQKMGWSEHKSACKSPEVAVQWTREPLYKLSG
;
A
#
# COMPACT_ATOMS: atom_id res chain seq x y z
N MET A 1 11.62 38.27 57.52
CA MET A 1 11.90 39.68 57.89
C MET A 1 11.32 40.57 56.81
N LEU A 2 10.81 41.76 57.19
CA LEU A 2 10.58 43.00 56.39
C LEU A 2 9.96 42.87 54.97
N SER A 3 8.80 43.42 54.58
CA SER A 3 8.04 44.65 54.91
C SER A 3 8.57 45.97 54.33
N ALA A 4 7.65 46.87 53.92
CA ALA A 4 7.80 48.15 53.18
C ALA A 4 7.79 47.99 51.63
N SER A 5 6.91 48.58 50.80
CA SER A 5 5.81 49.58 50.91
C SER A 5 6.13 51.07 50.65
N ILE A 6 5.17 51.74 49.97
CA ILE A 6 4.80 53.18 50.01
C ILE A 6 5.47 54.20 49.03
N SER A 7 4.64 55.17 48.60
CA SER A 7 4.93 56.54 48.06
C SER A 7 5.63 56.71 46.68
N SER A 8 5.62 57.88 46.00
CA SER A 8 4.65 59.02 45.89
C SER A 8 5.14 60.04 44.83
N ALA A 9 4.36 60.98 44.26
CA ALA A 9 2.94 61.05 43.88
C ALA A 9 2.66 62.40 43.16
N GLY A 10 1.73 62.44 42.21
CA GLY A 10 1.24 63.68 41.57
C GLY A 10 1.99 64.13 40.31
N GLY A 11 1.44 65.04 39.49
CA GLY A 11 0.05 65.51 39.51
C GLY A 11 -0.23 66.83 38.80
N ARG A 12 -1.51 66.99 38.41
CA ARG A 12 -2.20 68.18 37.87
C ARG A 12 -1.95 68.57 36.41
N ASP A 13 -2.87 69.28 35.72
CA ASP A 13 -4.36 69.40 35.74
C ASP A 13 -4.75 70.49 34.68
N GLN A 14 -6.05 70.67 34.43
CA GLN A 14 -6.71 71.83 33.79
C GLN A 14 -6.65 71.87 32.24
N SER A 15 -7.71 72.29 31.52
CA SER A 15 -9.02 72.84 31.92
C SER A 15 -10.13 72.38 30.93
N ALA A 16 -11.33 71.96 31.40
CA ALA A 16 -12.60 72.72 31.37
C ALA A 16 -13.30 72.79 29.98
N PHE A 17 -14.63 72.79 29.77
CA PHE A 17 -15.92 72.73 30.52
C PHE A 17 -17.03 72.52 29.44
N ARG A 18 -18.37 72.38 29.59
CA ARG A 18 -19.48 72.09 30.55
C ARG A 18 -20.78 72.11 29.68
N PHE A 19 -21.96 71.54 29.93
CA PHE A 19 -22.60 70.56 30.84
C PHE A 19 -23.94 70.15 30.11
N ARG A 20 -24.95 69.39 30.59
CA ARG A 20 -25.45 68.92 31.90
C ARG A 20 -25.97 67.46 31.77
N SER A 21 -26.48 66.88 32.86
CA SER A 21 -27.42 65.73 32.88
C SER A 21 -28.89 66.19 32.91
N PRO A 22 -29.89 65.28 32.90
CA PRO A 22 -30.32 64.67 34.18
C PRO A 22 -30.59 63.16 34.14
N GLU A 23 -30.54 62.52 35.31
CA GLU A 23 -31.01 61.15 35.53
C GLU A 23 -32.50 61.16 35.93
N GLN A 24 -33.34 60.36 35.27
CA GLN A 24 -34.59 59.79 35.80
C GLN A 24 -35.20 58.80 34.79
N ASN A 25 -36.10 57.93 35.24
CA ASN A 25 -36.83 56.92 34.45
C ASN A 25 -35.98 55.84 33.72
N TYR A 26 -35.50 54.81 34.42
CA TYR A 26 -35.39 53.45 33.83
C TYR A 26 -35.32 52.25 34.82
N SER A 27 -35.72 52.43 36.09
CA SER A 27 -35.71 51.38 37.12
C SER A 27 -36.85 50.34 36.96
N ASP A 28 -38.08 50.77 36.70
CA ASP A 28 -39.28 49.95 36.94
C ASP A 28 -39.64 48.90 35.88
N ARG A 29 -38.93 48.84 34.74
CA ARG A 29 -39.23 47.84 33.69
C ARG A 29 -38.43 46.54 33.78
N ARG A 30 -37.55 46.37 34.77
CA ARG A 30 -36.81 45.10 34.98
C ARG A 30 -37.45 44.14 35.98
N SER A 31 -38.29 44.62 36.89
CA SER A 31 -38.96 43.76 37.91
C SER A 31 -39.97 42.78 37.28
N TRP A 32 -40.92 43.29 36.50
CA TRP A 32 -42.04 42.50 35.97
C TRP A 32 -41.64 41.42 34.96
N VAL A 33 -40.71 41.73 34.04
CA VAL A 33 -40.26 40.76 33.03
C VAL A 33 -39.53 39.57 33.68
N HIS A 34 -38.78 39.83 34.76
CA HIS A 34 -38.03 38.77 35.45
C HIS A 34 -38.94 37.77 36.15
N SER A 35 -40.10 38.22 36.67
CA SER A 35 -41.13 37.37 37.28
C SER A 35 -41.83 36.45 36.26
N ILE A 36 -42.11 36.96 35.06
CA ILE A 36 -42.81 36.20 34.00
C ILE A 36 -41.90 35.16 33.32
N PHE A 37 -40.60 35.43 33.19
CA PHE A 37 -39.65 34.42 32.71
C PHE A 37 -39.39 33.33 33.77
N LEU A 38 -39.24 33.70 35.06
CA LEU A 38 -39.00 32.74 36.14
C LEU A 38 -40.19 31.81 36.46
N SER A 39 -41.41 32.14 35.99
CA SER A 39 -42.58 31.26 36.17
C SER A 39 -42.73 30.23 35.06
N LYS A 40 -42.41 30.54 33.80
CA LYS A 40 -42.53 29.58 32.68
C LYS A 40 -41.48 28.46 32.72
N ASP A 41 -40.22 28.78 33.05
CA ASP A 41 -39.17 27.75 33.17
C ASP A 41 -39.34 26.82 34.39
N ARG A 42 -40.25 27.14 35.32
CA ARG A 42 -40.58 26.30 36.47
C ARG A 42 -41.75 25.33 36.23
N GLN A 43 -42.26 25.21 35.00
CA GLN A 43 -43.35 24.27 34.68
C GLN A 43 -43.12 23.34 33.49
N MET A 44 -41.88 23.21 32.99
CA MET A 44 -41.50 21.94 32.36
C MET A 44 -41.45 20.85 33.44
N VAL A 45 -42.40 19.92 33.41
CA VAL A 45 -42.38 18.72 34.23
C VAL A 45 -41.11 17.95 33.90
N LYS A 46 -40.15 17.98 34.82
CA LYS A 46 -38.87 17.27 34.69
C LYS A 46 -39.16 15.77 34.74
N LYS A 47 -39.42 15.16 33.58
CA LYS A 47 -39.69 13.72 33.44
C LYS A 47 -38.62 12.93 34.21
N SER A 48 -39.04 11.88 34.92
CA SER A 48 -38.08 10.95 35.53
C SER A 48 -37.16 10.43 34.42
N LEU A 49 -35.88 10.19 34.76
CA LEU A 49 -34.94 9.56 33.84
C LEU A 49 -35.53 8.24 33.30
N GLU A 50 -36.12 7.44 34.19
CA GLU A 50 -36.79 6.18 33.84
C GLU A 50 -38.00 6.37 32.94
N LYS A 51 -38.68 7.53 33.02
CA LYS A 51 -39.79 7.85 32.13
C LYS A 51 -39.30 8.25 30.74
N GLU A 52 -38.24 9.05 30.63
CA GLU A 52 -37.61 9.36 29.34
C GLU A 52 -37.05 8.10 28.67
N LEU A 53 -36.39 7.22 29.43
CA LEU A 53 -35.86 5.94 28.92
C LEU A 53 -36.94 4.88 28.63
N SER A 54 -38.17 5.04 29.15
CA SER A 54 -39.32 4.18 28.81
C SER A 54 -40.17 4.71 27.64
N GLU A 55 -40.01 6.00 27.31
CA GLU A 55 -40.74 6.66 26.22
C GLU A 55 -39.89 6.81 24.95
N SER A 56 -38.60 6.46 25.00
CA SER A 56 -37.69 6.51 23.85
C SER A 56 -38.03 5.46 22.79
N SER A 57 -38.12 5.90 21.55
CA SER A 57 -38.50 5.12 20.37
C SER A 57 -37.36 4.35 19.71
N SER A 58 -36.11 4.78 19.90
CA SER A 58 -34.93 4.17 19.27
C SER A 58 -33.70 4.14 20.18
N TRP A 59 -32.69 3.37 19.76
CA TRP A 59 -31.40 3.25 20.45
C TRP A 59 -30.62 4.59 20.42
N GLU A 60 -30.74 5.34 19.33
CA GLU A 60 -30.11 6.65 19.10
C GLU A 60 -30.77 7.72 19.97
N GLU A 61 -32.11 7.71 20.10
CA GLU A 61 -32.83 8.58 21.03
C GLU A 61 -32.42 8.27 22.48
N THR A 62 -32.26 6.98 22.81
CA THR A 62 -31.78 6.54 24.13
C THR A 62 -30.35 7.00 24.39
N ALA A 63 -29.45 6.85 23.42
CA ALA A 63 -28.09 7.38 23.46
C ALA A 63 -28.08 8.91 23.67
N ASP A 64 -28.99 9.64 23.03
CA ASP A 64 -29.09 11.10 23.12
C ASP A 64 -29.72 11.60 24.43
N ILE A 65 -30.61 10.81 25.05
CA ILE A 65 -31.08 11.02 26.43
C ILE A 65 -29.91 10.82 27.40
N ILE A 66 -29.19 9.70 27.30
CA ILE A 66 -28.06 9.36 28.18
C ILE A 66 -26.94 10.40 28.04
N CYS A 67 -26.63 10.85 26.82
CA CYS A 67 -25.65 11.91 26.57
C CYS A 67 -26.06 13.23 27.25
N ARG A 68 -27.27 13.74 27.00
CA ARG A 68 -27.78 14.97 27.66
C ARG A 68 -27.75 14.86 29.17
N ARG A 69 -28.25 13.75 29.72
CA ARG A 69 -28.35 13.51 31.18
C ARG A 69 -26.98 13.38 31.85
N ASN A 70 -25.93 13.05 31.11
CA ASN A 70 -24.53 13.05 31.56
C ASN A 70 -23.72 14.27 31.10
N GLY A 71 -24.33 15.28 30.46
CA GLY A 71 -23.60 16.46 29.96
C GLY A 71 -22.54 16.12 28.90
N ILE A 72 -22.76 15.04 28.15
CA ILE A 72 -21.94 14.65 26.99
C ILE A 72 -22.59 15.27 25.75
N ASP A 73 -21.79 15.95 24.95
CA ASP A 73 -22.19 16.49 23.65
C ASP A 73 -21.29 15.85 22.59
N LEU A 74 -21.90 15.12 21.65
CA LEU A 74 -21.22 14.54 20.47
C LEU A 74 -21.77 15.13 19.16
N SER A 75 -22.44 16.29 19.20
CA SER A 75 -22.99 16.96 18.02
C SER A 75 -21.94 17.75 17.22
N ASN A 76 -20.74 17.92 17.77
CA ASN A 76 -19.69 18.77 17.19
C ASN A 76 -18.29 18.46 17.78
N ARG A 77 -17.24 18.93 17.09
CA ARG A 77 -15.83 18.71 17.48
C ARG A 77 -15.44 19.32 18.85
N TYR A 78 -16.13 20.35 19.35
CA TYR A 78 -15.83 20.89 20.68
C TYR A 78 -16.31 19.95 21.80
N GLY A 79 -17.46 19.29 21.61
CA GLY A 79 -17.97 18.24 22.47
C GLY A 79 -16.96 17.08 22.67
N PHE A 80 -16.44 16.52 21.57
CA PHE A 80 -15.36 15.51 21.63
C PHE A 80 -14.13 15.99 22.43
N LYS A 81 -13.71 17.27 22.28
CA LYS A 81 -12.63 17.85 23.09
C LYS A 81 -12.94 17.97 24.58
N GLN A 82 -14.20 18.01 24.97
CA GLN A 82 -14.60 17.97 26.38
C GLN A 82 -14.61 16.55 26.94
N VAL A 83 -14.90 15.52 26.14
CA VAL A 83 -14.69 14.12 26.54
C VAL A 83 -13.19 13.85 26.76
N HIS A 84 -12.33 14.25 25.82
CA HIS A 84 -10.85 14.18 25.96
C HIS A 84 -10.31 14.80 27.27
N LYS A 85 -10.96 15.84 27.80
CA LYS A 85 -10.55 16.52 29.04
C LYS A 85 -11.09 15.86 30.32
N ASN A 86 -12.21 15.14 30.21
CA ASN A 86 -12.98 14.63 31.34
C ASN A 86 -13.25 13.13 31.15
N PHE A 87 -12.29 12.40 30.59
CA PHE A 87 -12.48 11.04 30.09
C PHE A 87 -12.94 10.10 31.21
N ASP A 88 -12.16 9.98 32.28
CA ASP A 88 -12.43 9.07 33.39
C ASP A 88 -13.79 9.38 34.04
N ALA A 89 -14.05 10.67 34.32
CA ALA A 89 -15.33 11.12 34.87
C ALA A 89 -16.52 10.84 33.93
N THR A 90 -16.31 10.78 32.62
CA THR A 90 -17.34 10.43 31.64
C THR A 90 -17.54 8.93 31.55
N MET A 91 -16.47 8.14 31.52
CA MET A 91 -16.55 6.69 31.48
C MET A 91 -17.08 6.09 32.78
N SER A 92 -16.72 6.62 33.95
CA SER A 92 -17.30 6.22 35.24
C SER A 92 -18.81 6.44 35.28
N ARG A 93 -19.32 7.50 34.64
CA ARG A 93 -20.77 7.76 34.55
C ARG A 93 -21.47 6.82 33.56
N LEU A 94 -20.84 6.51 32.42
CA LEU A 94 -21.39 5.52 31.47
C LEU A 94 -21.40 4.10 32.06
N ASN A 95 -20.35 3.69 32.80
CA ASN A 95 -20.36 2.45 33.58
C ASN A 95 -21.49 2.45 34.62
N ALA A 96 -21.65 3.52 35.41
CA ALA A 96 -22.73 3.60 36.41
C ALA A 96 -24.15 3.52 35.79
N TYR A 97 -24.33 3.95 34.53
CA TYR A 97 -25.57 3.70 33.78
C TYR A 97 -25.68 2.23 33.33
N TRP A 98 -24.60 1.67 32.76
CA TRP A 98 -24.55 0.26 32.34
C TRP A 98 -24.90 -0.67 33.51
N ASP A 99 -24.26 -0.48 34.66
CA ASP A 99 -24.41 -1.33 35.84
C ASP A 99 -25.75 -1.16 36.56
N ARG A 100 -26.36 0.03 36.50
CA ARG A 100 -27.74 0.25 37.01
C ARG A 100 -28.81 -0.38 36.12
N TYR A 101 -28.54 -0.55 34.83
CA TYR A 101 -29.55 -0.88 33.82
C TYR A 101 -29.20 -2.16 33.02
N GLN A 102 -28.47 -3.11 33.63
CA GLN A 102 -28.06 -4.38 33.01
C GLN A 102 -29.22 -5.25 32.47
N GLU A 103 -30.43 -5.09 32.99
CA GLU A 103 -31.66 -5.77 32.50
C GLU A 103 -32.47 -4.94 31.51
N LYS A 104 -32.04 -3.72 31.15
CA LYS A 104 -32.75 -2.82 30.24
C LYS A 104 -32.00 -2.70 28.92
N GLU A 105 -32.29 -3.64 28.03
CA GLU A 105 -31.77 -3.75 26.67
C GLU A 105 -31.69 -2.37 25.98
N GLN A 106 -32.77 -1.58 26.01
CA GLN A 106 -32.87 -0.20 25.50
C GLN A 106 -31.68 0.70 25.92
N VAL A 107 -31.32 0.64 27.21
CA VAL A 107 -30.25 1.45 27.79
C VAL A 107 -28.88 0.93 27.38
N LEU A 108 -28.71 -0.40 27.29
CA LEU A 108 -27.45 -1.03 26.87
C LEU A 108 -27.12 -0.72 25.41
N GLY A 109 -28.08 -0.88 24.49
CA GLY A 109 -27.90 -0.50 23.08
C GLY A 109 -27.58 0.99 22.91
N GLY A 110 -28.27 1.86 23.65
CA GLY A 110 -27.95 3.29 23.70
C GLY A 110 -26.52 3.58 24.19
N ILE A 111 -25.99 2.84 25.16
CA ILE A 111 -24.60 2.99 25.62
C ILE A 111 -23.60 2.47 24.57
N VAL A 112 -23.91 1.37 23.88
CA VAL A 112 -23.08 0.84 22.78
C VAL A 112 -22.95 1.87 21.65
N ILE A 113 -24.03 2.53 21.26
CA ILE A 113 -24.00 3.63 20.27
C ILE A 113 -23.15 4.82 20.76
N ILE A 114 -23.15 5.14 22.06
CA ILE A 114 -22.24 6.15 22.61
C ILE A 114 -20.78 5.72 22.46
N PHE A 115 -20.44 4.47 22.77
CA PHE A 115 -19.08 3.95 22.55
C PHE A 115 -18.67 3.99 21.07
N GLY A 116 -19.57 3.63 20.14
CA GLY A 116 -19.34 3.75 18.70
C GLY A 116 -19.06 5.20 18.27
N ARG A 117 -19.94 6.14 18.64
CA ARG A 117 -19.78 7.58 18.32
C ARG A 117 -18.48 8.16 18.89
N LEU A 118 -18.05 7.72 20.08
CA LEU A 118 -16.76 8.09 20.66
C LEU A 118 -15.57 7.47 19.90
N ALA A 119 -15.69 6.22 19.46
CA ALA A 119 -14.64 5.48 18.77
C ALA A 119 -14.27 6.03 17.38
N GLY A 120 -15.10 6.90 16.79
CA GLY A 120 -14.75 7.67 15.58
C GLY A 120 -13.58 8.65 15.78
N ASP A 121 -13.29 9.04 17.02
CA ASP A 121 -12.04 9.71 17.39
C ASP A 121 -11.03 8.64 17.83
N MET A 122 -10.00 8.37 17.02
CA MET A 122 -9.07 7.26 17.26
C MET A 122 -8.33 7.37 18.59
N LEU A 123 -8.14 8.58 19.12
CA LEU A 123 -7.48 8.76 20.41
C LEU A 123 -8.42 8.45 21.58
N LEU A 124 -9.71 8.81 21.48
CA LEU A 124 -10.72 8.35 22.46
C LEU A 124 -10.92 6.83 22.37
N ARG A 125 -10.94 6.26 21.17
CA ARG A 125 -11.08 4.82 20.97
C ARG A 125 -9.99 4.02 21.68
N ASN A 126 -8.74 4.42 21.54
CA ASN A 126 -7.64 3.73 22.21
C ASN A 126 -7.76 3.85 23.75
N GLN A 127 -8.22 5.00 24.27
CA GLN A 127 -8.51 5.16 25.71
C GLN A 127 -9.74 4.34 26.17
N LEU A 128 -10.71 4.07 25.31
CA LEU A 128 -11.84 3.16 25.59
C LEU A 128 -11.36 1.70 25.69
N ASP A 129 -10.37 1.33 24.87
CA ASP A 129 -9.72 0.02 24.87
C ASP A 129 -9.01 -0.25 26.21
N ASP A 130 -8.19 0.72 26.67
CA ASP A 130 -7.57 0.72 28.01
C ASP A 130 -8.61 0.61 29.15
N TYR A 131 -9.85 1.04 28.90
CA TYR A 131 -10.99 1.00 29.84
C TYR A 131 -11.87 -0.25 29.67
N GLY A 132 -11.46 -1.22 28.85
CA GLY A 132 -12.10 -2.53 28.68
C GLY A 132 -13.48 -2.49 28.01
N PHE A 133 -13.78 -1.47 27.20
CA PHE A 133 -15.11 -1.28 26.63
C PHE A 133 -15.58 -2.43 25.70
N LEU A 134 -14.65 -3.15 25.06
CA LEU A 134 -14.93 -4.32 24.24
C LEU A 134 -15.66 -5.43 25.03
N SER A 135 -15.43 -5.54 26.34
CA SER A 135 -16.19 -6.49 27.18
C SER A 135 -17.70 -6.21 27.20
N LYS A 136 -18.10 -4.94 27.15
CA LYS A 136 -19.51 -4.51 27.14
C LYS A 136 -20.14 -4.69 25.77
N ILE A 137 -19.40 -4.37 24.70
CA ILE A 137 -19.84 -4.62 23.32
C ILE A 137 -20.01 -6.13 23.07
N LEU A 138 -19.19 -6.99 23.70
CA LEU A 138 -19.32 -8.44 23.61
C LEU A 138 -20.58 -8.98 24.32
N VAL A 139 -21.04 -8.33 25.39
CA VAL A 139 -22.33 -8.65 26.01
C VAL A 139 -23.48 -8.27 25.07
N ALA A 140 -23.44 -7.10 24.46
CA ALA A 140 -24.45 -6.67 23.49
C ALA A 140 -24.48 -7.55 22.23
N ALA A 141 -23.31 -7.90 21.67
CA ALA A 141 -23.21 -8.81 20.52
C ALA A 141 -23.71 -10.23 20.81
N LYS A 142 -23.88 -10.63 22.08
CA LYS A 142 -24.47 -11.92 22.48
C LYS A 142 -25.98 -11.88 22.66
N ASN A 143 -26.59 -10.71 22.79
CA ASN A 143 -28.04 -10.55 22.89
C ASN A 143 -28.63 -10.17 21.51
N PRO A 144 -29.44 -11.02 20.86
CA PRO A 144 -30.05 -10.74 19.56
C PRO A 144 -30.64 -9.33 19.42
N ARG A 145 -31.42 -8.87 20.42
CA ARG A 145 -32.19 -7.61 20.35
C ARG A 145 -31.35 -6.34 20.31
N ILE A 146 -30.08 -6.42 20.70
CA ILE A 146 -29.13 -5.30 20.66
C ILE A 146 -27.89 -5.63 19.82
N ARG A 147 -27.87 -6.79 19.16
CA ARG A 147 -26.74 -7.27 18.37
C ARG A 147 -26.40 -6.31 17.24
N SER A 148 -27.41 -5.81 16.52
CA SER A 148 -27.22 -4.81 15.45
C SER A 148 -26.40 -3.60 15.91
N THR A 149 -26.78 -2.97 17.04
CA THR A 149 -26.06 -1.81 17.60
C THR A 149 -24.59 -2.13 17.90
N ALA A 150 -24.28 -3.37 18.29
CA ALA A 150 -22.92 -3.85 18.52
C ALA A 150 -22.17 -4.12 17.21
N LEU A 151 -22.83 -4.70 16.20
CA LEU A 151 -22.25 -4.97 14.88
C LEU A 151 -21.88 -3.66 14.16
N GLN A 152 -22.80 -2.70 14.08
CA GLN A 152 -22.55 -1.36 13.52
C GLN A 152 -21.38 -0.64 14.25
N THR A 153 -21.35 -0.76 15.57
CA THR A 153 -20.27 -0.20 16.41
C THR A 153 -18.92 -0.87 16.12
N LEU A 154 -18.88 -2.21 16.02
CA LEU A 154 -17.68 -2.98 15.69
C LEU A 154 -17.17 -2.73 14.28
N HIS A 155 -18.07 -2.56 13.29
CA HIS A 155 -17.72 -2.18 11.92
C HIS A 155 -16.91 -0.88 11.90
N MET A 156 -17.43 0.19 12.54
CA MET A 156 -16.74 1.48 12.65
C MET A 156 -15.43 1.39 13.45
N ILE A 157 -15.42 0.66 14.58
CA ILE A 157 -14.22 0.44 15.40
C ILE A 157 -13.11 -0.24 14.60
N THR A 158 -13.44 -1.33 13.88
CA THR A 158 -12.47 -2.15 13.16
C THR A 158 -11.96 -1.49 11.90
N HIS A 159 -12.78 -0.74 11.17
CA HIS A 159 -12.37 -0.08 9.92
C HIS A 159 -11.09 0.76 10.10
N GLN A 160 -10.99 1.50 11.20
CA GLN A 160 -9.84 2.35 11.54
C GLN A 160 -8.99 1.81 12.71
N GLY A 161 -9.18 0.54 13.09
CA GLY A 161 -8.61 -0.05 14.30
C GLY A 161 -7.12 -0.39 14.24
N GLY A 162 -6.44 -0.33 15.40
CA GLY A 162 -5.07 -0.82 15.58
C GLY A 162 -4.98 -2.35 15.60
N ARG A 163 -3.76 -2.92 15.44
CA ARG A 163 -3.52 -4.38 15.36
C ARG A 163 -3.97 -5.11 16.63
N GLU A 164 -3.66 -4.58 17.81
CA GLU A 164 -4.00 -5.18 19.11
C GLU A 164 -5.53 -5.32 19.29
N MET A 165 -6.26 -4.20 19.22
CA MET A 165 -7.73 -4.16 19.26
C MET A 165 -8.39 -5.06 18.20
N LYS A 166 -7.82 -5.13 16.98
CA LYS A 166 -8.31 -6.03 15.91
C LYS A 166 -8.10 -7.50 16.24
N ASN A 167 -6.98 -7.85 16.87
CA ASN A 167 -6.72 -9.20 17.34
C ASN A 167 -7.69 -9.59 18.46
N GLU A 168 -7.95 -8.71 19.45
CA GLU A 168 -8.94 -8.99 20.50
C GLU A 168 -10.34 -9.21 19.89
N ILE A 169 -10.77 -8.34 18.97
CA ILE A 169 -12.09 -8.46 18.33
C ILE A 169 -12.19 -9.79 17.55
N ALA A 170 -11.16 -10.21 16.80
CA ALA A 170 -11.17 -11.53 16.16
C ALA A 170 -11.30 -12.66 17.18
N ILE A 171 -10.49 -12.65 18.24
CA ILE A 171 -10.44 -13.73 19.25
C ILE A 171 -11.80 -13.87 19.96
N ASN A 172 -12.42 -12.76 20.32
CA ASN A 172 -13.63 -12.75 21.14
C ASN A 172 -14.95 -12.81 20.35
N TYR A 173 -14.97 -12.32 19.09
CA TYR A 173 -16.21 -12.15 18.33
C TYR A 173 -16.36 -13.05 17.11
N THR A 174 -15.27 -13.56 16.49
CA THR A 174 -15.38 -14.43 15.29
C THR A 174 -16.40 -15.58 15.46
N PRO A 175 -16.53 -16.28 16.61
CA PRO A 175 -17.57 -17.29 16.78
C PRO A 175 -19.01 -16.77 16.62
N ILE A 176 -19.30 -15.56 17.10
CA ILE A 176 -20.61 -14.91 17.01
C ILE A 176 -20.89 -14.47 15.56
N LEU A 177 -19.91 -13.80 14.94
CA LEU A 177 -20.03 -13.32 13.55
C LEU A 177 -20.23 -14.48 12.57
N VAL A 178 -19.60 -15.63 12.83
CA VAL A 178 -19.76 -16.86 12.05
C VAL A 178 -21.10 -17.57 12.30
N GLN A 179 -21.69 -17.42 13.49
CA GLN A 179 -23.04 -17.90 13.77
C GLN A 179 -24.08 -17.08 13.00
N VAL A 180 -24.03 -15.75 13.12
CA VAL A 180 -24.94 -14.80 12.45
C VAL A 180 -24.89 -14.97 10.92
N LEU A 181 -23.71 -15.19 10.34
CA LEU A 181 -23.55 -15.44 8.90
C LEU A 181 -23.97 -16.85 8.43
N GLU A 182 -24.23 -17.79 9.34
CA GLU A 182 -24.67 -19.16 9.00
C GLU A 182 -26.19 -19.33 9.17
N ASP A 183 -26.75 -18.77 10.25
CA ASP A 183 -28.14 -18.93 10.66
C ASP A 183 -28.64 -17.60 11.28
N PRO A 184 -29.03 -16.60 10.45
CA PRO A 184 -29.48 -15.29 10.93
C PRO A 184 -30.88 -15.37 11.55
N ASN A 185 -31.08 -14.60 12.63
CA ASN A 185 -32.39 -14.47 13.28
C ASN A 185 -33.38 -13.65 12.44
N GLU A 186 -34.68 -13.79 12.74
CA GLU A 186 -35.75 -12.98 12.12
C GLU A 186 -35.59 -11.45 12.33
N ASP A 187 -34.90 -11.05 13.40
CA ASP A 187 -34.60 -9.65 13.74
C ASP A 187 -33.38 -9.08 12.97
N GLU A 188 -32.62 -9.89 12.21
CA GLU A 188 -31.36 -9.48 11.56
C GLU A 188 -31.53 -9.19 10.07
N ASP A 189 -31.01 -8.05 9.63
CA ASP A 189 -31.10 -7.58 8.24
C ASP A 189 -29.79 -7.76 7.46
N ASP A 190 -29.75 -7.23 6.23
CA ASP A 190 -28.56 -7.27 5.40
C ASP A 190 -27.44 -6.31 5.84
N GLU A 191 -27.72 -5.26 6.62
CA GLU A 191 -26.71 -4.34 7.15
C GLU A 191 -25.94 -4.96 8.33
N ASP A 192 -26.62 -5.76 9.15
CA ASP A 192 -26.00 -6.61 10.18
C ASP A 192 -25.09 -7.68 9.56
N LEU A 193 -25.53 -8.30 8.46
CA LEU A 193 -24.79 -9.33 7.75
C LEU A 193 -23.62 -8.73 6.95
N GLU A 194 -23.78 -7.55 6.34
CA GLU A 194 -22.66 -6.76 5.80
C GLU A 194 -21.66 -6.37 6.89
N SER A 195 -22.14 -5.91 8.05
CA SER A 195 -21.30 -5.55 9.19
C SER A 195 -20.47 -6.75 9.65
N CYS A 196 -21.06 -7.95 9.75
CA CYS A 196 -20.32 -9.18 10.07
C CYS A 196 -19.20 -9.48 9.08
N ILE A 197 -19.46 -9.35 7.77
CA ILE A 197 -18.45 -9.53 6.71
C ILE A 197 -17.34 -8.48 6.84
N SER A 198 -17.70 -7.22 7.06
CA SER A 198 -16.75 -6.11 7.20
C SER A 198 -15.84 -6.26 8.43
N ILE A 199 -16.40 -6.62 9.60
CA ILE A 199 -15.64 -6.88 10.82
C ILE A 199 -14.66 -8.04 10.61
N LEU A 200 -15.10 -9.16 10.04
CA LEU A 200 -14.22 -10.30 9.72
C LEU A 200 -13.14 -9.91 8.71
N SER A 201 -13.47 -9.09 7.72
CA SER A 201 -12.52 -8.60 6.71
C SER A 201 -11.42 -7.74 7.33
N HIS A 202 -11.79 -6.72 8.13
CA HIS A 202 -10.84 -5.84 8.81
C HIS A 202 -9.95 -6.56 9.84
N THR A 203 -10.48 -7.57 10.54
CA THR A 203 -9.78 -8.23 11.66
C THR A 203 -8.93 -9.41 11.21
N LEU A 204 -9.47 -10.31 10.37
CA LEU A 204 -8.71 -11.45 9.86
C LEU A 204 -7.64 -11.01 8.87
N THR A 205 -7.86 -9.95 8.09
CA THR A 205 -6.77 -9.37 7.27
C THR A 205 -5.64 -8.86 8.16
N ALA A 206 -5.91 -8.25 9.31
CA ALA A 206 -4.85 -7.79 10.22
C ALA A 206 -4.09 -8.94 10.93
N ILE A 207 -4.71 -10.11 11.09
CA ILE A 207 -4.06 -11.34 11.58
C ILE A 207 -3.21 -11.99 10.49
N PHE A 208 -3.73 -12.08 9.26
CA PHE A 208 -3.10 -12.80 8.14
C PHE A 208 -2.31 -11.89 7.17
N PHE A 209 -1.85 -10.72 7.63
CA PHE A 209 -0.95 -9.83 6.88
C PHE A 209 0.51 -9.92 7.34
N VAL A 210 0.84 -10.86 8.25
CA VAL A 210 2.20 -10.98 8.81
C VAL A 210 2.85 -12.31 8.47
N ASP A 211 4.18 -12.33 8.45
CA ASP A 211 4.95 -13.51 8.11
C ASP A 211 4.58 -14.72 8.98
N VAL A 212 4.68 -15.92 8.40
CA VAL A 212 4.29 -17.18 9.06
C VAL A 212 5.02 -17.40 10.39
N HIS A 213 6.20 -16.79 10.56
CA HIS A 213 7.00 -16.81 11.78
C HIS A 213 6.47 -15.92 12.93
N GLU A 214 5.57 -14.96 12.66
CA GLU A 214 4.89 -14.15 13.70
C GLU A 214 3.57 -14.79 14.21
N LEU A 215 3.10 -15.89 13.61
CA LEU A 215 1.80 -16.48 13.96
C LEU A 215 1.88 -17.45 15.15
N GLU A 216 1.22 -17.09 16.26
CA GLU A 216 0.98 -17.99 17.40
C GLU A 216 0.25 -19.27 16.96
N GLY A 217 0.78 -20.44 17.33
CA GLY A 217 0.29 -21.76 16.89
C GLY A 217 0.56 -22.09 15.41
N GLY A 218 1.08 -21.13 14.64
CA GLY A 218 1.31 -21.26 13.21
C GLY A 218 0.02 -21.35 12.38
N SER A 219 0.19 -21.27 11.06
CA SER A 219 -0.88 -21.06 10.09
C SER A 219 -2.08 -22.03 10.20
N LEU A 220 -1.83 -23.30 10.53
CA LEU A 220 -2.85 -24.34 10.60
C LEU A 220 -3.73 -24.22 11.85
N GLU A 221 -3.14 -23.92 13.00
CA GLU A 221 -3.90 -23.70 14.24
C GLU A 221 -4.66 -22.38 14.17
N THR A 222 -4.01 -21.31 13.70
CA THR A 222 -4.63 -19.98 13.52
C THR A 222 -5.88 -20.06 12.61
N THR A 223 -5.79 -20.73 11.46
CA THR A 223 -6.92 -20.83 10.52
C THR A 223 -8.08 -21.69 11.04
N ARG A 224 -7.81 -22.65 11.93
CA ARG A 224 -8.84 -23.43 12.64
C ARG A 224 -9.47 -22.62 13.78
N ARG A 225 -8.67 -21.93 14.60
CA ARG A 225 -9.10 -21.01 15.68
C ARG A 225 -10.10 -19.97 15.18
N PHE A 226 -9.82 -19.36 14.02
CA PHE A 226 -10.69 -18.36 13.39
C PHE A 226 -11.68 -18.93 12.36
N GLN A 227 -11.92 -20.24 12.34
CA GLN A 227 -12.94 -20.91 11.50
C GLN A 227 -12.87 -20.57 9.99
N VAL A 228 -11.66 -20.31 9.45
CA VAL A 228 -11.48 -19.72 8.11
C VAL A 228 -12.15 -20.54 7.00
N THR A 229 -12.08 -21.87 7.07
CA THR A 229 -12.75 -22.80 6.15
C THR A 229 -14.26 -22.65 6.10
N LYS A 230 -14.88 -22.28 7.23
CA LYS A 230 -16.31 -22.02 7.33
C LYS A 230 -16.65 -20.62 6.82
N ILE A 231 -15.85 -19.61 7.18
CA ILE A 231 -16.00 -18.23 6.71
C ILE A 231 -15.97 -18.16 5.18
N LEU A 232 -14.96 -18.76 4.53
CA LEU A 232 -14.89 -18.82 3.06
C LEU A 232 -16.16 -19.41 2.45
N ARG A 233 -16.68 -20.51 3.01
CA ARG A 233 -17.92 -21.16 2.55
C ARG A 233 -19.14 -20.25 2.66
N LEU A 234 -19.27 -19.51 3.77
CA LEU A 234 -20.37 -18.57 3.99
C LEU A 234 -20.28 -17.37 3.03
N LEU A 235 -19.10 -16.78 2.84
CA LEU A 235 -18.88 -15.69 1.88
C LEU A 235 -19.22 -16.12 0.44
N LEU A 236 -18.73 -17.29 0.00
CA LEU A 236 -19.01 -17.82 -1.35
C LEU A 236 -20.50 -18.07 -1.57
N ARG A 237 -21.20 -18.61 -0.56
CA ARG A 237 -22.66 -18.77 -0.57
C ARG A 237 -23.36 -17.42 -0.69
N ARG A 238 -23.00 -16.43 0.14
CA ARG A 238 -23.65 -15.12 0.19
C ARG A 238 -23.44 -14.29 -1.08
N ILE A 239 -22.22 -14.27 -1.64
CA ILE A 239 -21.92 -13.67 -2.95
C ILE A 239 -22.76 -14.34 -4.06
N ARG A 240 -22.88 -15.67 -4.04
CA ARG A 240 -23.63 -16.42 -5.06
C ARG A 240 -25.15 -16.26 -4.92
N ALA A 241 -25.66 -16.10 -3.69
CA ALA A 241 -27.08 -15.89 -3.41
C ALA A 241 -27.53 -14.47 -3.75
N LYS A 242 -26.80 -13.44 -3.28
CA LYS A 242 -27.14 -12.03 -3.55
C LYS A 242 -26.86 -11.63 -5.01
N GLY A 243 -25.78 -12.12 -5.61
CA GLY A 243 -25.50 -11.94 -7.04
C GLY A 243 -25.43 -10.46 -7.48
N LEU A 244 -26.51 -9.95 -8.06
CA LEU A 244 -26.62 -8.55 -8.51
C LEU A 244 -27.16 -7.60 -7.42
N GLU A 245 -27.83 -8.12 -6.39
CA GLU A 245 -28.44 -7.36 -5.29
C GLU A 245 -27.45 -7.05 -4.17
N MET A 246 -26.28 -7.70 -4.18
CA MET A 246 -25.23 -7.54 -3.15
C MET A 246 -24.81 -6.07 -3.03
N SER A 247 -24.61 -5.58 -1.81
CA SER A 247 -24.09 -4.24 -1.57
C SER A 247 -22.68 -4.11 -2.17
N TRP A 248 -22.29 -2.90 -2.61
CA TRP A 248 -20.92 -2.70 -3.11
C TRP A 248 -19.91 -2.80 -1.97
N THR A 249 -20.24 -2.19 -0.84
CA THR A 249 -19.39 -2.16 0.36
C THR A 249 -19.28 -3.56 0.95
N GLU A 250 -20.37 -4.32 0.98
CA GLU A 250 -20.37 -5.75 1.32
C GLU A 250 -19.45 -6.56 0.39
N LEU A 251 -19.58 -6.34 -0.93
CA LEU A 251 -18.80 -7.07 -1.93
C LEU A 251 -17.30 -6.78 -1.83
N THR A 252 -16.90 -5.52 -1.64
CA THR A 252 -15.47 -5.18 -1.46
C THR A 252 -14.92 -5.81 -0.19
N HIS A 253 -15.62 -5.75 0.95
CA HIS A 253 -15.15 -6.41 2.18
C HIS A 253 -15.04 -7.93 2.03
N ALA A 254 -16.02 -8.59 1.39
CA ALA A 254 -16.02 -10.04 1.17
C ALA A 254 -14.85 -10.47 0.27
N VAL A 255 -14.59 -9.74 -0.82
CA VAL A 255 -13.53 -10.05 -1.77
C VAL A 255 -12.15 -9.71 -1.20
N SER A 256 -11.98 -8.57 -0.53
CA SER A 256 -10.74 -8.17 0.15
C SER A 256 -10.30 -9.20 1.20
N LEU A 257 -11.24 -9.83 1.91
CA LEU A 257 -10.99 -10.96 2.81
C LEU A 257 -10.56 -12.25 2.06
N ILE A 258 -11.30 -12.65 1.02
CA ILE A 258 -10.98 -13.83 0.17
C ILE A 258 -9.61 -13.68 -0.52
N ILE A 259 -9.13 -12.45 -0.73
CA ILE A 259 -7.86 -12.13 -1.41
C ILE A 259 -6.70 -11.92 -0.44
N SER A 260 -6.96 -11.67 0.85
CA SER A 260 -5.91 -11.42 1.85
C SER A 260 -5.36 -12.69 2.49
N ILE A 261 -6.21 -13.67 2.79
CA ILE A 261 -5.84 -14.87 3.54
C ILE A 261 -5.26 -16.09 2.77
N PRO A 262 -5.20 -16.18 1.41
CA PRO A 262 -4.72 -17.39 0.72
C PRO A 262 -3.34 -17.88 1.15
N TYR A 263 -2.40 -16.96 1.44
CA TYR A 263 -1.02 -17.29 1.83
C TYR A 263 -0.93 -18.06 3.16
N HIS A 264 -1.96 -18.00 4.01
CA HIS A 264 -2.00 -18.70 5.29
C HIS A 264 -2.97 -19.89 5.31
N ALA A 265 -3.96 -19.90 4.41
CA ALA A 265 -5.18 -20.69 4.55
C ALA A 265 -5.32 -21.85 3.56
N ARG A 266 -4.23 -22.40 3.00
CA ARG A 266 -4.27 -23.47 1.98
C ARG A 266 -5.25 -24.61 2.23
N GLU A 267 -5.34 -25.17 3.45
CA GLU A 267 -6.33 -26.23 3.76
C GLU A 267 -7.77 -25.74 3.50
N ALA A 268 -8.08 -24.50 3.87
CA ALA A 268 -9.38 -23.87 3.68
C ALA A 268 -9.71 -23.62 2.19
N TYR A 269 -8.72 -23.35 1.34
CA TYR A 269 -8.90 -23.24 -0.12
C TYR A 269 -9.00 -24.61 -0.79
N SER A 270 -8.25 -25.62 -0.33
CA SER A 270 -8.43 -27.00 -0.79
C SER A 270 -9.82 -27.56 -0.44
N GLN A 271 -10.41 -27.14 0.68
CA GLN A 271 -11.78 -27.48 1.06
C GLN A 271 -12.85 -26.55 0.44
N ASN A 272 -12.47 -25.42 -0.17
CA ASN A 272 -13.37 -24.50 -0.86
C ASN A 272 -12.75 -24.00 -2.19
N PRO A 273 -12.51 -24.89 -3.18
CA PRO A 273 -11.76 -24.55 -4.40
C PRO A 273 -12.43 -23.43 -5.23
N GLU A 274 -13.74 -23.25 -5.08
CA GLU A 274 -14.48 -22.14 -5.70
C GLU A 274 -13.96 -20.75 -5.26
N ALA A 275 -13.29 -20.63 -4.11
CA ALA A 275 -12.64 -19.40 -3.66
C ALA A 275 -11.49 -19.01 -4.57
N ALA A 276 -10.63 -19.96 -4.97
CA ALA A 276 -9.54 -19.67 -5.90
C ALA A 276 -10.07 -19.27 -7.29
N ASN A 277 -11.15 -19.91 -7.75
CA ASN A 277 -11.86 -19.51 -8.95
C ASN A 277 -12.50 -18.11 -8.84
N LEU A 278 -12.94 -17.68 -7.66
CA LEU A 278 -13.44 -16.32 -7.46
C LEU A 278 -12.31 -15.29 -7.60
N ILE A 279 -11.12 -15.58 -7.07
CA ILE A 279 -9.93 -14.74 -7.25
C ILE A 279 -9.56 -14.63 -8.74
N VAL A 280 -9.59 -15.74 -9.50
CA VAL A 280 -9.40 -15.71 -10.97
C VAL A 280 -10.51 -14.92 -11.66
N ALA A 281 -11.76 -15.02 -11.22
CA ALA A 281 -12.88 -14.28 -11.81
C ALA A 281 -12.75 -12.76 -11.64
N CYS A 282 -12.05 -12.27 -10.60
CA CYS A 282 -11.76 -10.85 -10.41
C CYS A 282 -10.96 -10.26 -11.59
N LEU A 283 -10.14 -11.07 -12.28
CA LEU A 283 -9.38 -10.67 -13.47
C LEU A 283 -10.27 -10.33 -14.68
N ARG A 284 -11.56 -10.72 -14.67
CA ARG A 284 -12.56 -10.37 -15.70
C ARG A 284 -13.47 -9.21 -15.30
N SER A 285 -13.23 -8.55 -14.17
CA SER A 285 -13.93 -7.32 -13.78
C SER A 285 -13.60 -6.16 -14.72
N LYS A 286 -14.54 -5.23 -14.92
CA LYS A 286 -14.23 -3.94 -15.56
C LYS A 286 -13.33 -3.06 -14.68
N SER A 287 -13.55 -3.07 -13.36
CA SER A 287 -12.74 -2.28 -12.41
C SER A 287 -11.29 -2.74 -12.46
N LEU A 288 -10.36 -1.80 -12.57
CA LEU A 288 -8.93 -2.11 -12.50
C LEU A 288 -8.53 -2.53 -11.09
N SER A 289 -9.19 -1.99 -10.05
CA SER A 289 -8.90 -2.35 -8.66
C SER A 289 -9.18 -3.83 -8.39
N PHE A 290 -10.35 -4.34 -8.80
CA PHE A 290 -10.68 -5.77 -8.68
C PHE A 290 -9.68 -6.66 -9.45
N ARG A 291 -9.22 -6.23 -10.62
CA ARG A 291 -8.21 -6.98 -11.41
C ARG A 291 -6.85 -7.04 -10.70
N CYS A 292 -6.40 -5.93 -10.11
CA CYS A 292 -5.19 -5.89 -9.30
C CYS A 292 -5.34 -6.69 -7.99
N GLN A 293 -6.48 -6.60 -7.30
CA GLN A 293 -6.79 -7.45 -6.15
C GLN A 293 -6.71 -8.94 -6.50
N GLY A 294 -7.37 -9.36 -7.59
CA GLY A 294 -7.33 -10.74 -8.07
C GLY A 294 -5.89 -11.23 -8.28
N MET A 295 -5.06 -10.42 -8.94
CA MET A 295 -3.65 -10.75 -9.15
C MET A 295 -2.88 -10.94 -7.84
N VAL A 296 -3.04 -10.02 -6.86
CA VAL A 296 -2.41 -10.15 -5.53
C VAL A 296 -2.88 -11.40 -4.80
N GLY A 297 -4.17 -11.74 -4.89
CA GLY A 297 -4.75 -12.95 -4.31
C GLY A 297 -4.14 -14.23 -4.88
N LEU A 298 -3.85 -14.27 -6.19
CA LEU A 298 -3.19 -15.40 -6.84
C LEU A 298 -1.71 -15.52 -6.47
N TYR A 299 -0.98 -14.41 -6.42
CA TYR A 299 0.40 -14.39 -5.91
C TYR A 299 0.48 -14.95 -4.48
N ARG A 300 -0.46 -14.57 -3.61
CA ARG A 300 -0.61 -15.14 -2.26
C ARG A 300 -0.98 -16.63 -2.27
N HIS A 301 -1.87 -17.05 -3.18
CA HIS A 301 -2.33 -18.45 -3.28
C HIS A 301 -1.20 -19.42 -3.66
N VAL A 302 -0.33 -19.04 -4.60
CA VAL A 302 0.80 -19.89 -5.04
C VAL A 302 2.07 -19.73 -4.20
N ALA A 303 2.15 -18.73 -3.32
CA ALA A 303 3.32 -18.48 -2.46
C ALA A 303 3.61 -19.56 -1.39
N GLN A 304 2.73 -20.56 -1.24
CA GLN A 304 3.00 -21.77 -0.42
C GLN A 304 3.61 -22.95 -1.20
N LEU A 305 3.94 -22.78 -2.48
CA LEU A 305 4.63 -23.80 -3.25
C LEU A 305 6.14 -23.78 -2.93
N ASP A 306 6.83 -24.87 -3.27
CA ASP A 306 8.29 -24.85 -3.38
C ASP A 306 8.63 -24.08 -4.67
N LEU A 307 9.19 -22.87 -4.51
CA LEU A 307 9.30 -21.87 -5.58
C LEU A 307 10.75 -21.68 -6.03
N GLU A 308 10.97 -21.79 -7.33
CA GLU A 308 12.28 -21.66 -7.95
C GLU A 308 12.52 -20.23 -8.51
N THR A 309 13.77 -19.79 -8.51
CA THR A 309 14.18 -18.56 -9.20
C THR A 309 14.10 -18.75 -10.72
N GLU A 310 13.48 -17.79 -11.42
CA GLU A 310 13.24 -17.88 -12.86
C GLU A 310 14.42 -17.42 -13.72
N GLU A 311 15.14 -16.39 -13.25
CA GLU A 311 16.37 -15.89 -13.87
C GLU A 311 17.55 -16.78 -13.44
N LEU A 312 18.24 -17.40 -14.39
CA LEU A 312 19.47 -18.17 -14.15
C LEU A 312 20.64 -17.62 -14.96
N ASP A 313 21.83 -17.56 -14.36
CA ASP A 313 23.02 -17.05 -15.03
C ASP A 313 23.50 -17.93 -16.18
N ILE A 314 24.14 -17.29 -17.17
CA ILE A 314 24.79 -17.93 -18.32
C ILE A 314 26.12 -18.53 -17.84
N SER A 315 26.02 -19.66 -17.14
CA SER A 315 27.18 -20.38 -16.61
C SER A 315 28.04 -21.01 -17.73
N PRO A 316 29.30 -21.39 -17.44
CA PRO A 316 30.13 -22.16 -18.38
C PRO A 316 29.50 -23.48 -18.88
N LEU A 317 28.53 -24.05 -18.14
CA LEU A 317 27.75 -25.20 -18.60
C LEU A 317 26.73 -24.82 -19.70
N VAL A 318 26.12 -23.65 -19.62
CA VAL A 318 25.25 -23.09 -20.68
C VAL A 318 26.09 -22.83 -21.93
N ILE A 319 27.24 -22.19 -21.77
CA ILE A 319 28.19 -21.92 -22.87
C ILE A 319 28.68 -23.22 -23.50
N LYS A 320 29.01 -24.24 -22.71
CA LYS A 320 29.40 -25.57 -23.22
C LYS A 320 28.27 -26.26 -24.01
N ARG A 321 27.00 -26.09 -23.61
CA ARG A 321 25.85 -26.58 -24.40
C ARG A 321 25.64 -25.78 -25.69
N ALA A 322 25.87 -24.46 -25.66
CA ALA A 322 25.75 -23.60 -26.84
C ALA A 322 26.81 -23.90 -27.92
N ASN A 323 28.02 -24.31 -27.51
CA ASN A 323 29.06 -24.85 -28.40
C ASN A 323 28.81 -26.32 -28.83
N GLY A 324 27.79 -26.98 -28.27
CA GLY A 324 27.46 -28.37 -28.57
C GLY A 324 26.70 -28.54 -29.88
N GLN A 325 26.86 -29.70 -30.52
CA GLN A 325 25.95 -30.11 -31.59
C GLN A 325 24.57 -30.44 -31.00
N GLY A 326 23.51 -30.11 -31.75
CA GLY A 326 22.14 -30.53 -31.40
C GLY A 326 21.15 -29.41 -31.05
N ILE A 327 21.50 -28.12 -31.20
CA ILE A 327 20.55 -27.00 -31.01
C ILE A 327 19.26 -27.26 -31.84
N PRO A 328 18.07 -27.33 -31.20
CA PRO A 328 16.78 -27.50 -31.87
C PRO A 328 16.52 -26.50 -32.99
N ARG A 329 15.71 -26.88 -33.98
CA ARG A 329 15.41 -26.03 -35.15
C ARG A 329 14.71 -24.72 -34.74
N SER A 330 13.63 -24.82 -33.95
CA SER A 330 12.91 -23.68 -33.36
C SER A 330 13.84 -22.61 -32.77
N ILE A 331 14.74 -23.02 -31.89
CA ILE A 331 15.73 -22.17 -31.22
C ILE A 331 16.73 -21.59 -32.24
N ARG A 332 17.29 -22.43 -33.11
CA ARG A 332 18.29 -22.03 -34.12
C ARG A 332 17.74 -21.02 -35.12
N ASP A 333 16.52 -21.24 -35.59
CA ASP A 333 15.87 -20.41 -36.60
C ASP A 333 15.53 -19.03 -36.00
N ALA A 334 15.10 -18.99 -34.73
CA ALA A 334 14.90 -17.76 -33.98
C ALA A 334 16.21 -16.97 -33.75
N LEU A 335 17.28 -17.62 -33.32
CA LEU A 335 18.61 -16.99 -33.15
C LEU A 335 19.17 -16.45 -34.47
N THR A 336 18.95 -17.19 -35.56
CA THR A 336 19.38 -16.79 -36.91
C THR A 336 18.57 -15.59 -37.40
N SER A 337 17.25 -15.58 -37.19
CA SER A 337 16.35 -14.48 -37.54
C SER A 337 16.66 -13.19 -36.76
N TYR A 338 17.01 -13.31 -35.47
CA TYR A 338 17.44 -12.17 -34.64
C TYR A 338 18.85 -11.65 -35.00
N GLY A 339 19.70 -12.52 -35.54
CA GLY A 339 21.11 -12.28 -35.80
C GLY A 339 21.99 -12.83 -34.68
N PHE A 340 22.66 -13.96 -34.95
CA PHE A 340 23.39 -14.75 -33.95
C PHE A 340 24.43 -13.95 -33.15
N GLU A 341 25.17 -13.04 -33.79
CA GLU A 341 26.20 -12.20 -33.13
C GLU A 341 25.61 -11.13 -32.17
N ARG A 342 24.29 -10.97 -32.12
CA ARG A 342 23.57 -10.09 -31.17
C ARG A 342 23.01 -10.83 -29.95
N CYS A 343 23.18 -12.16 -29.88
CA CYS A 343 22.56 -13.03 -28.89
C CYS A 343 23.30 -12.98 -27.54
N GLU A 344 22.61 -13.20 -26.42
CA GLU A 344 23.16 -12.97 -25.07
C GLU A 344 24.25 -14.00 -24.71
N ILE A 345 24.01 -15.28 -25.02
CA ILE A 345 24.98 -16.36 -24.81
C ILE A 345 26.19 -16.19 -25.73
N ARG A 346 25.98 -15.74 -26.97
CA ARG A 346 27.06 -15.43 -27.92
C ARG A 346 27.93 -14.26 -27.43
N SER A 347 27.30 -13.21 -26.88
CA SER A 347 28.01 -12.08 -26.27
C SER A 347 28.86 -12.53 -25.08
N MET A 348 28.30 -13.41 -24.22
CA MET A 348 29.02 -13.99 -23.09
C MET A 348 30.21 -14.84 -23.52
N MET A 349 30.08 -15.68 -24.55
CA MET A 349 31.18 -16.48 -25.12
C MET A 349 32.35 -15.62 -25.60
N ILE A 350 32.08 -14.48 -26.24
CA ILE A 350 33.11 -13.56 -26.71
C ILE A 350 33.83 -12.90 -25.52
N VAL A 351 33.07 -12.52 -24.48
CA VAL A 351 33.60 -11.94 -23.24
C VAL A 351 34.42 -12.95 -22.42
N GLU A 352 34.03 -14.22 -22.39
CA GLU A 352 34.76 -15.30 -21.72
C GLU A 352 36.18 -15.45 -22.31
N GLY A 353 36.29 -15.72 -23.62
CA GLY A 353 37.58 -15.88 -24.30
C GLY A 353 38.45 -14.62 -24.27
N ALA A 354 37.86 -13.44 -24.45
CA ALA A 354 38.59 -12.17 -24.33
C ALA A 354 39.12 -11.93 -22.90
N THR A 355 38.40 -12.39 -21.88
CA THR A 355 38.83 -12.29 -20.47
C THR A 355 39.98 -13.25 -20.17
N GLU A 356 39.99 -14.45 -20.76
CA GLU A 356 41.15 -15.36 -20.69
C GLU A 356 42.38 -14.73 -21.35
N GLU A 357 42.24 -14.16 -22.56
CA GLU A 357 43.34 -13.48 -23.26
C GLU A 357 43.88 -12.28 -22.47
N ALA A 358 43.00 -11.44 -21.91
CA ALA A 358 43.39 -10.29 -21.11
C ALA A 358 44.16 -10.70 -19.83
N ASN A 359 43.73 -11.76 -19.14
CA ASN A 359 44.47 -12.30 -18.00
C ASN A 359 45.82 -12.91 -18.43
N ALA A 360 45.85 -13.67 -19.53
CA ALA A 360 47.08 -14.24 -20.07
C ALA A 360 48.09 -13.17 -20.51
N GLN A 361 47.60 -12.01 -20.98
CA GLN A 361 48.45 -10.85 -21.29
C GLN A 361 48.97 -10.16 -20.03
N TYR A 362 48.13 -9.96 -19.01
CA TYR A 362 48.55 -9.42 -17.70
C TYR A 362 49.63 -10.29 -17.03
N TYR A 363 49.58 -11.62 -17.17
CA TYR A 363 50.66 -12.50 -16.68
C TYR A 363 51.98 -12.37 -17.47
N ARG A 364 52.00 -11.64 -18.60
CA ARG A 364 53.21 -11.35 -19.39
C ARG A 364 53.77 -9.94 -19.19
N ASP A 365 52.92 -8.93 -19.00
CA ASP A 365 53.33 -7.52 -18.89
C ASP A 365 53.07 -6.85 -17.52
N HIS A 366 52.28 -7.49 -16.66
CA HIS A 366 51.88 -7.01 -15.34
C HIS A 366 51.17 -5.63 -15.34
N ASP A 367 50.61 -5.22 -16.47
CA ASP A 367 49.94 -3.91 -16.61
C ASP A 367 48.50 -3.97 -16.10
N LEU A 368 48.30 -3.53 -14.85
CA LEU A 368 46.99 -3.42 -14.20
C LEU A 368 46.05 -2.43 -14.88
N ALA A 369 46.56 -1.35 -15.49
CA ALA A 369 45.70 -0.37 -16.16
C ALA A 369 45.17 -0.94 -17.48
N LYS A 370 46.04 -1.59 -18.28
CA LYS A 370 45.66 -2.30 -19.51
C LYS A 370 44.68 -3.45 -19.22
N LEU A 371 44.91 -4.24 -18.17
CA LEU A 371 43.94 -5.21 -17.69
C LEU A 371 42.62 -4.54 -17.30
N GLY A 372 42.67 -3.42 -16.60
CA GLY A 372 41.50 -2.61 -16.22
C GLY A 372 40.66 -2.16 -17.41
N ARG A 373 41.27 -1.56 -18.44
CA ARG A 373 40.57 -1.12 -19.67
C ARG A 373 39.93 -2.29 -20.42
N ALA A 374 40.59 -3.46 -20.44
CA ALA A 374 40.02 -4.68 -21.02
C ALA A 374 38.80 -5.17 -20.21
N LEU A 375 38.94 -5.33 -18.88
CA LEU A 375 37.84 -5.79 -18.02
C LEU A 375 36.64 -4.84 -18.04
N ALA A 376 36.87 -3.52 -18.04
CA ALA A 376 35.80 -2.53 -18.15
C ALA A 376 35.08 -2.61 -19.51
N LYS A 377 35.82 -2.78 -20.62
CA LYS A 377 35.23 -3.05 -21.94
C LYS A 377 34.39 -4.34 -21.92
N HIS A 378 34.82 -5.38 -21.23
CA HIS A 378 34.10 -6.66 -21.15
C HIS A 378 32.80 -6.51 -20.35
N ILE A 379 32.84 -5.79 -19.22
CA ILE A 379 31.66 -5.38 -18.44
C ILE A 379 30.69 -4.58 -19.31
N LEU A 380 31.18 -3.65 -20.14
CA LEU A 380 30.33 -2.92 -21.09
C LEU A 380 29.87 -3.74 -22.31
N THR A 381 30.32 -4.99 -22.48
CA THR A 381 29.95 -5.86 -23.61
C THR A 381 28.86 -6.87 -23.23
N ALA A 382 28.98 -7.52 -22.07
CA ALA A 382 28.01 -8.48 -21.55
C ALA A 382 27.88 -8.39 -20.03
N GLU A 383 26.78 -8.89 -19.47
CA GLU A 383 26.55 -8.90 -18.03
C GLU A 383 27.47 -9.91 -17.32
N VAL A 384 28.65 -9.45 -16.88
CA VAL A 384 29.66 -10.27 -16.17
C VAL A 384 29.16 -10.64 -14.77
N THR A 385 28.31 -11.66 -14.70
CA THR A 385 27.96 -12.34 -13.44
C THR A 385 29.09 -13.28 -13.05
N LEU A 386 29.56 -13.18 -11.79
CA LEU A 386 30.32 -14.28 -11.20
C LEU A 386 29.44 -15.54 -11.20
N PRO A 387 29.99 -16.75 -11.42
CA PRO A 387 29.24 -17.96 -11.14
C PRO A 387 28.82 -17.91 -9.67
N THR A 388 27.50 -17.89 -9.44
CA THR A 388 26.83 -17.68 -8.15
C THR A 388 26.94 -18.92 -7.25
N GLY A 389 28.18 -19.32 -6.97
CA GLY A 389 28.60 -20.51 -6.24
C GLY A 389 28.36 -20.47 -4.73
N CYS A 390 27.26 -19.86 -4.28
CA CYS A 390 26.67 -20.17 -2.97
C CYS A 390 25.54 -21.18 -3.12
N CYS A 391 25.83 -22.31 -3.78
CA CYS A 391 25.31 -23.59 -3.30
C CYS A 391 25.98 -23.90 -1.95
N CYS A 392 25.72 -23.07 -0.95
CA CYS A 392 26.31 -23.15 0.39
C CYS A 392 25.59 -24.23 1.23
N ASN A 393 25.54 -25.45 0.67
CA ASN A 393 25.21 -26.72 1.30
C ASN A 393 25.83 -27.85 0.43
N HIS A 394 26.36 -28.89 1.09
CA HIS A 394 27.16 -30.03 0.59
C HIS A 394 28.69 -29.84 0.54
N GLY A 395 29.35 -30.31 1.60
CA GLY A 395 30.66 -30.97 1.52
C GLY A 395 31.92 -30.09 1.56
N HIS A 396 32.85 -30.44 2.45
CA HIS A 396 34.20 -29.87 2.45
C HIS A 396 35.07 -30.44 1.31
N HIS A 397 35.00 -29.84 0.12
CA HIS A 397 35.95 -30.11 -0.96
C HIS A 397 36.71 -28.84 -1.37
N LYS A 398 38.05 -28.92 -1.43
CA LYS A 398 38.93 -27.81 -1.79
C LYS A 398 38.85 -27.52 -3.29
N HIS A 399 38.14 -26.47 -3.68
CA HIS A 399 38.12 -25.97 -5.05
C HIS A 399 39.24 -24.96 -5.33
N ASP A 400 40.50 -25.37 -5.15
CA ASP A 400 41.69 -24.59 -5.53
C ASP A 400 41.96 -24.61 -7.06
N GLN A 401 41.10 -25.27 -7.85
CA GLN A 401 41.24 -25.42 -9.32
C GLN A 401 39.89 -25.25 -10.03
N LEU A 402 39.34 -24.03 -10.00
CA LEU A 402 38.36 -23.55 -10.99
C LEU A 402 39.05 -22.54 -11.92
N PRO A 403 38.86 -22.62 -13.25
CA PRO A 403 39.54 -21.73 -14.20
C PRO A 403 39.14 -20.25 -14.05
N PHE A 404 38.00 -19.97 -13.40
CA PHE A 404 37.49 -18.62 -13.15
C PHE A 404 37.79 -18.14 -11.73
N SER A 405 39.07 -18.14 -11.34
CA SER A 405 39.54 -17.43 -10.14
C SER A 405 39.55 -15.91 -10.37
N TYR A 406 38.36 -15.34 -10.57
CA TYR A 406 38.09 -13.91 -10.41
C TYR A 406 38.42 -13.52 -8.97
N SER A 407 39.69 -13.20 -8.73
CA SER A 407 40.12 -12.51 -7.52
C SER A 407 39.48 -11.13 -7.57
N VAL A 408 38.29 -11.01 -6.96
CA VAL A 408 37.40 -9.85 -7.12
C VAL A 408 38.09 -8.54 -6.72
N THR A 409 39.09 -8.61 -5.82
CA THR A 409 39.96 -7.48 -5.46
C THR A 409 40.80 -6.93 -6.62
N LYS A 410 41.14 -7.73 -7.65
CA LYS A 410 41.84 -7.21 -8.85
C LYS A 410 41.07 -6.07 -9.51
N LEU A 411 39.73 -6.03 -9.42
CA LEU A 411 38.93 -4.92 -9.96
C LEU A 411 39.32 -3.58 -9.31
N THR A 412 39.52 -3.55 -7.98
CA THR A 412 39.88 -2.32 -7.25
C THR A 412 41.36 -1.94 -7.42
N ASP A 413 42.24 -2.92 -7.65
CA ASP A 413 43.65 -2.66 -7.99
C ASP A 413 43.80 -2.10 -9.42
N CYS A 414 43.06 -2.65 -10.38
CA CYS A 414 42.96 -2.09 -11.73
C CYS A 414 42.33 -0.68 -11.74
N ALA A 415 41.28 -0.45 -10.93
CA ALA A 415 40.67 0.87 -10.78
C ALA A 415 41.66 1.92 -10.20
N ARG A 416 42.52 1.51 -9.26
CA ARG A 416 43.59 2.38 -8.72
C ARG A 416 44.59 2.76 -9.81
N ALA A 417 45.11 1.78 -10.54
CA ALA A 417 46.05 1.99 -11.65
C ALA A 417 45.46 2.84 -12.78
N LEU A 418 44.14 2.83 -12.99
CA LEU A 418 43.45 3.69 -13.96
C LEU A 418 43.32 5.14 -13.49
N ARG A 419 43.05 5.39 -12.20
CA ARG A 419 43.04 6.76 -11.65
C ARG A 419 44.43 7.37 -11.61
N GLU A 420 45.48 6.56 -11.45
CA GLU A 420 46.89 6.98 -11.64
C GLU A 420 47.22 7.36 -13.10
N GLN A 421 46.37 6.99 -14.07
CA GLN A 421 46.48 7.33 -15.49
C GLN A 421 45.34 8.25 -16.00
N ASP A 422 44.68 8.98 -15.08
CA ASP A 422 43.58 9.91 -15.34
C ASP A 422 42.40 9.32 -16.15
N ASP A 423 42.06 8.06 -15.88
CA ASP A 423 40.88 7.37 -16.44
C ASP A 423 39.86 7.02 -15.33
N PRO A 424 39.20 8.03 -14.72
CA PRO A 424 38.31 7.83 -13.58
C PRO A 424 36.99 7.15 -13.95
N ASP A 425 36.51 7.30 -15.19
CA ASP A 425 35.24 6.69 -15.63
C ASP A 425 35.39 5.18 -15.81
N THR A 426 36.51 4.73 -16.39
CA THR A 426 36.83 3.29 -16.50
C THR A 426 37.14 2.68 -15.13
N ALA A 427 37.81 3.43 -14.24
CA ALA A 427 38.02 3.01 -12.86
C ALA A 427 36.71 2.82 -12.08
N ASP A 428 35.77 3.76 -12.22
CA ASP A 428 34.47 3.69 -11.55
C ASP A 428 33.60 2.55 -12.10
N ILE A 429 33.68 2.19 -13.38
CA ILE A 429 33.02 0.97 -13.91
C ILE A 429 33.49 -0.28 -13.13
N LEU A 430 34.79 -0.42 -12.90
CA LEU A 430 35.37 -1.57 -12.19
C LEU A 430 34.99 -1.59 -10.70
N GLU A 431 35.00 -0.44 -10.03
CA GLU A 431 34.61 -0.34 -8.62
C GLU A 431 33.11 -0.50 -8.41
N LEU A 432 32.27 0.03 -9.29
CA LEU A 432 30.83 -0.17 -9.23
C LEU A 432 30.47 -1.65 -9.45
N GLN A 433 31.11 -2.31 -10.42
CA GLN A 433 30.96 -3.76 -10.59
C GLN A 433 31.46 -4.53 -9.35
N TYR A 434 32.57 -4.11 -8.74
CA TYR A 434 33.05 -4.69 -7.48
C TYR A 434 32.01 -4.56 -6.35
N TYR A 435 31.40 -3.39 -6.16
CA TYR A 435 30.42 -3.18 -5.09
C TYR A 435 29.08 -3.88 -5.34
N VAL A 436 28.65 -4.01 -6.60
CA VAL A 436 27.51 -4.87 -6.99
C VAL A 436 27.80 -6.34 -6.64
N LEU A 437 28.97 -6.87 -7.06
CA LEU A 437 29.41 -8.24 -6.76
C LEU A 437 29.73 -8.50 -5.28
N LYS A 438 29.75 -7.45 -4.44
CA LYS A 438 29.91 -7.53 -2.98
C LYS A 438 28.66 -7.13 -2.21
N HIS A 439 27.56 -6.81 -2.89
CA HIS A 439 26.30 -6.32 -2.30
C HIS A 439 26.50 -5.15 -1.29
N ASN A 440 27.47 -4.28 -1.55
CA ASN A 440 27.84 -3.19 -0.65
C ASN A 440 27.12 -1.89 -1.04
N SER A 441 25.84 -1.79 -0.70
CA SER A 441 24.96 -0.68 -1.08
C SER A 441 25.47 0.70 -0.65
N ASP A 442 26.13 0.82 0.51
CA ASP A 442 26.63 2.11 1.03
C ASP A 442 27.87 2.61 0.29
N ALA A 443 28.72 1.73 -0.23
CA ALA A 443 29.83 2.10 -1.09
C ALA A 443 29.34 2.36 -2.53
N LEU A 444 28.45 1.49 -3.02
CA LEU A 444 27.81 1.58 -4.34
C LEU A 444 27.06 2.91 -4.53
N ASP A 445 26.28 3.35 -3.53
CA ASP A 445 25.53 4.61 -3.57
C ASP A 445 26.46 5.83 -3.61
N ARG A 446 27.50 5.86 -2.76
CA ARG A 446 28.45 6.99 -2.71
C ARG A 446 29.30 7.10 -3.98
N VAL A 447 29.85 6.00 -4.47
CA VAL A 447 30.67 5.99 -5.69
C VAL A 447 29.80 6.22 -6.92
N GLY A 448 28.62 5.62 -6.99
CA GLY A 448 27.70 5.76 -8.12
C GLY A 448 27.15 7.17 -8.28
N GLN A 449 26.76 7.83 -7.18
CA GLN A 449 26.35 9.24 -7.22
C GLN A 449 27.53 10.16 -7.61
N ALA A 450 28.74 9.91 -7.14
CA ALA A 450 29.93 10.69 -7.52
C ALA A 450 30.29 10.49 -9.01
N ALA A 451 30.21 9.26 -9.52
CA ALA A 451 30.44 8.93 -10.91
C ALA A 451 29.40 9.59 -11.84
N ILE A 452 28.11 9.52 -11.49
CA ILE A 452 27.01 10.18 -12.23
C ILE A 452 27.16 11.72 -12.19
N ALA A 453 27.57 12.29 -11.06
CA ALA A 453 27.79 13.73 -10.93
C ALA A 453 28.97 14.24 -11.77
N ARG A 454 30.01 13.40 -11.99
CA ARG A 454 31.15 13.71 -12.85
C ARG A 454 30.83 13.49 -14.33
N ASN A 455 30.26 12.34 -14.69
CA ASN A 455 29.87 12.01 -16.05
C ASN A 455 28.48 11.32 -16.09
N PRO A 456 27.40 12.08 -16.32
CA PRO A 456 26.05 11.54 -16.36
C PRO A 456 25.70 10.81 -17.67
N SER A 457 26.63 10.64 -18.63
CA SER A 457 26.34 9.93 -19.89
C SER A 457 26.66 8.43 -19.88
N VAL A 458 27.33 7.92 -18.85
CA VAL A 458 27.75 6.51 -18.78
C VAL A 458 26.58 5.65 -18.26
N ALA A 459 25.90 4.96 -19.18
CA ALA A 459 24.76 4.11 -18.87
C ALA A 459 25.03 3.10 -17.73
N PHE A 460 26.25 2.53 -17.67
CA PHE A 460 26.61 1.55 -16.63
C PHE A 460 26.49 2.08 -15.19
N PHE A 461 26.71 3.38 -14.95
CA PHE A 461 26.59 3.94 -13.60
C PHE A 461 25.14 3.84 -13.09
N TYR A 462 24.16 4.12 -13.96
CA TYR A 462 22.73 3.97 -13.62
C TYR A 462 22.32 2.51 -13.44
N TYR A 463 22.91 1.58 -14.20
CA TYR A 463 22.71 0.14 -13.99
C TYR A 463 23.25 -0.31 -12.63
N ALA A 464 24.46 0.11 -12.26
CA ALA A 464 25.03 -0.19 -10.95
C ALA A 464 24.15 0.36 -9.80
N MET A 465 23.61 1.58 -9.94
CA MET A 465 22.66 2.16 -8.98
C MET A 465 21.32 1.42 -8.94
N MET A 466 20.81 0.95 -10.08
CA MET A 466 19.61 0.12 -10.17
C MET A 466 19.78 -1.22 -9.45
N MET A 467 20.97 -1.84 -9.52
CA MET A 467 21.29 -3.10 -8.84
C MET A 467 21.31 -3.00 -7.30
N LYS A 468 21.12 -1.80 -6.71
CA LYS A 468 20.80 -1.64 -5.28
C LYS A 468 19.45 -2.24 -4.88
N ASN A 469 18.54 -2.46 -5.83
CA ASN A 469 17.20 -3.03 -5.62
C ASN A 469 16.38 -2.25 -4.54
N ASP A 470 16.50 -0.92 -4.52
CA ASP A 470 15.79 -0.02 -3.60
C ASP A 470 14.52 0.59 -4.25
N SER A 471 13.87 1.54 -3.57
CA SER A 471 12.65 2.20 -4.09
C SER A 471 12.88 3.09 -5.31
N GLN A 472 14.14 3.31 -5.75
CA GLN A 472 14.49 4.14 -6.90
C GLN A 472 14.84 3.30 -8.15
N VAL A 473 14.66 1.97 -8.15
CA VAL A 473 14.97 1.10 -9.32
C VAL A 473 14.39 1.65 -10.63
N VAL A 474 13.11 2.05 -10.65
CA VAL A 474 12.47 2.57 -11.88
C VAL A 474 13.08 3.92 -12.29
N HIS A 475 13.42 4.79 -11.34
CA HIS A 475 14.08 6.08 -11.58
C HIS A 475 15.47 5.89 -12.19
N TRP A 476 16.28 4.96 -11.65
CA TRP A 476 17.59 4.64 -12.21
C TRP A 476 17.50 3.97 -13.58
N ALA A 477 16.52 3.06 -13.79
CA ALA A 477 16.29 2.42 -15.07
C ALA A 477 15.95 3.43 -16.18
N LYS A 478 15.00 4.34 -15.92
CA LYS A 478 14.61 5.38 -16.88
C LYS A 478 15.73 6.40 -17.16
N LYS A 479 16.53 6.78 -16.15
CA LYS A 479 17.75 7.59 -16.38
C LYS A 479 18.80 6.87 -17.22
N GLY A 480 18.98 5.57 -17.00
CA GLY A 480 19.85 4.72 -17.82
C GLY A 480 19.42 4.65 -19.29
N LEU A 481 18.11 4.54 -19.54
CA LEU A 481 17.52 4.53 -20.89
C LEU A 481 17.65 5.86 -21.63
N ASN A 482 17.79 6.99 -20.92
CA ASN A 482 18.00 8.31 -21.50
C ASN A 482 19.47 8.61 -21.86
N CYS A 483 20.40 7.66 -21.64
CA CYS A 483 21.79 7.81 -22.05
C CYS A 483 21.96 7.72 -23.57
N LYS A 484 22.75 8.61 -24.18
CA LYS A 484 22.94 8.65 -25.66
C LYS A 484 23.63 7.41 -26.24
N VAL A 485 24.40 6.69 -25.43
CA VAL A 485 25.10 5.46 -25.80
C VAL A 485 24.85 4.44 -24.71
N ILE A 486 24.25 3.30 -25.07
CA ILE A 486 23.86 2.22 -24.15
C ILE A 486 24.31 0.90 -24.76
N ALA A 487 25.01 0.06 -23.99
CA ALA A 487 25.32 -1.29 -24.43
C ALA A 487 24.02 -2.10 -24.61
N PRO A 488 23.89 -2.98 -25.62
CA PRO A 488 22.63 -3.68 -25.89
C PRO A 488 22.05 -4.40 -24.68
N TYR A 489 22.87 -5.13 -23.92
CA TYR A 489 22.43 -5.84 -22.71
C TYR A 489 21.94 -4.88 -21.60
N LEU A 490 22.53 -3.68 -21.48
CA LEU A 490 22.11 -2.66 -20.51
C LEU A 490 20.71 -2.13 -20.83
N ARG A 491 20.39 -1.89 -22.13
CA ARG A 491 19.04 -1.47 -22.53
C ARG A 491 18.00 -2.52 -22.12
N TRP A 492 18.28 -3.80 -22.36
CA TRP A 492 17.38 -4.89 -21.99
C TRP A 492 17.29 -5.07 -20.47
N ALA A 493 18.38 -4.92 -19.73
CA ALA A 493 18.36 -4.96 -18.26
C ALA A 493 17.54 -3.80 -17.66
N PHE A 494 17.66 -2.57 -18.18
CA PHE A 494 16.85 -1.44 -17.73
C PHE A 494 15.36 -1.62 -17.99
N LEU A 495 14.99 -2.03 -19.21
CA LEU A 495 13.58 -2.29 -19.55
C LEU A 495 13.01 -3.39 -18.64
N PHE A 496 13.71 -4.52 -18.49
CA PHE A 496 13.23 -5.63 -17.66
C PHE A 496 13.08 -5.26 -16.18
N HIS A 497 14.13 -4.73 -15.54
CA HIS A 497 14.10 -4.44 -14.10
C HIS A 497 13.23 -3.22 -13.78
N GLY A 498 13.22 -2.21 -14.65
CA GLY A 498 12.28 -1.09 -14.58
C GLY A 498 10.84 -1.55 -14.63
N ALA A 499 10.47 -2.37 -15.63
CA ALA A 499 9.14 -2.92 -15.77
C ALA A 499 8.73 -3.82 -14.59
N ARG A 500 9.66 -4.65 -14.09
CA ARG A 500 9.46 -5.54 -12.95
C ARG A 500 9.01 -4.78 -11.71
N HIS A 501 9.74 -3.72 -11.36
CA HIS A 501 9.44 -2.91 -10.18
C HIS A 501 8.22 -2.00 -10.40
N ALA A 502 8.04 -1.45 -11.60
CA ALA A 502 6.86 -0.68 -11.95
C ALA A 502 5.57 -1.54 -11.84
N GLN A 503 5.58 -2.79 -12.31
CA GLN A 503 4.50 -3.76 -12.13
C GLN A 503 4.19 -4.00 -10.65
N GLU A 504 5.22 -4.27 -9.84
CA GLU A 504 5.05 -4.61 -8.42
C GLU A 504 4.53 -3.42 -7.59
N ILE A 505 5.00 -2.20 -7.89
CA ILE A 505 4.47 -0.95 -7.31
C ILE A 505 3.02 -0.72 -7.74
N ALA A 506 2.73 -0.82 -9.04
CA ALA A 506 1.40 -0.56 -9.59
C ALA A 506 0.34 -1.51 -9.05
N VAL A 507 0.59 -2.82 -9.11
CA VAL A 507 -0.37 -3.84 -8.66
C VAL A 507 -0.60 -3.75 -7.15
N SER A 508 0.43 -3.46 -6.36
CA SER A 508 0.30 -3.23 -4.91
C SER A 508 -0.40 -1.91 -4.55
N ALA A 509 -0.30 -0.88 -5.40
CA ALA A 509 -1.03 0.38 -5.21
C ALA A 509 -2.52 0.21 -5.55
N LEU A 510 -2.83 -0.26 -6.75
CA LEU A 510 -4.17 -0.34 -7.31
C LEU A 510 -5.06 -1.42 -6.65
N SER A 511 -4.47 -2.42 -5.99
CA SER A 511 -5.23 -3.44 -5.25
C SER A 511 -5.84 -2.95 -3.92
N LYS A 512 -5.55 -1.72 -3.48
CA LYS A 512 -6.03 -1.21 -2.18
C LYS A 512 -7.42 -0.63 -2.30
N ASP A 513 -8.30 -1.00 -1.37
CA ASP A 513 -9.63 -0.41 -1.24
C ASP A 513 -9.51 1.12 -0.99
N TYR A 514 -10.30 1.92 -1.71
CA TYR A 514 -10.38 3.40 -1.61
C TYR A 514 -9.10 4.18 -1.99
N MET A 515 -8.44 3.80 -3.09
CA MET A 515 -7.41 4.61 -3.74
C MET A 515 -8.03 5.54 -4.80
N GLU A 516 -8.01 6.85 -4.57
CA GLU A 516 -8.54 7.87 -5.50
C GLU A 516 -7.51 9.00 -5.72
N GLY A 517 -7.61 9.70 -6.85
CA GLY A 517 -6.77 10.86 -7.16
C GLY A 517 -5.29 10.54 -7.42
N PRO A 518 -4.33 11.41 -7.04
CA PRO A 518 -2.93 11.31 -7.50
C PRO A 518 -2.20 9.99 -7.18
N ASP A 519 -2.57 9.30 -6.11
CA ASP A 519 -1.98 8.00 -5.77
C ASP A 519 -2.54 6.85 -6.65
N TRP A 520 -3.77 6.98 -7.17
CA TRP A 520 -4.33 6.11 -8.22
C TRP A 520 -3.67 6.41 -9.57
N ASP A 521 -3.57 7.69 -9.96
CA ASP A 521 -2.89 8.11 -11.19
C ASP A 521 -1.44 7.62 -11.26
N ARG A 522 -0.71 7.66 -10.14
CA ARG A 522 0.65 7.10 -10.05
C ARG A 522 0.65 5.58 -10.23
N GLY A 523 -0.35 4.88 -9.69
CA GLY A 523 -0.53 3.44 -9.88
C GLY A 523 -0.75 3.07 -11.35
N VAL A 524 -1.63 3.79 -12.05
CA VAL A 524 -1.90 3.60 -13.49
C VAL A 524 -0.66 3.95 -14.33
N ALA A 525 0.03 5.04 -14.02
CA ALA A 525 1.25 5.45 -14.73
C ALA A 525 2.37 4.39 -14.63
N TYR A 526 2.58 3.79 -13.44
CA TYR A 526 3.51 2.68 -13.28
C TYR A 526 3.04 1.40 -14.01
N LEU A 527 1.74 1.12 -14.05
CA LEU A 527 1.20 -0.03 -14.79
C LEU A 527 1.47 0.09 -16.30
N ASN A 528 1.20 1.27 -16.87
CA ASN A 528 1.43 1.55 -18.28
C ASN A 528 2.92 1.53 -18.64
N SER A 529 3.79 2.10 -17.79
CA SER A 529 5.24 1.97 -17.97
C SER A 529 5.67 0.50 -18.00
N ALA A 530 5.20 -0.31 -17.04
CA ALA A 530 5.56 -1.73 -16.99
C ALA A 530 5.13 -2.49 -18.25
N TYR A 531 3.96 -2.19 -18.80
CA TYR A 531 3.46 -2.83 -20.01
C TYR A 531 4.31 -2.48 -21.25
N GLU A 532 4.56 -1.20 -21.52
CA GLU A 532 5.38 -0.80 -22.67
C GLU A 532 6.86 -1.17 -22.49
N ASP A 533 7.42 -1.08 -21.27
CA ASP A 533 8.79 -1.52 -20.99
C ASP A 533 8.96 -3.05 -21.22
N PHE A 534 8.02 -3.88 -20.75
CA PHE A 534 8.05 -5.33 -21.02
C PHE A 534 7.78 -5.66 -22.49
N LYS A 535 6.88 -4.94 -23.17
CA LYS A 535 6.60 -5.11 -24.60
C LYS A 535 7.83 -4.80 -25.44
N ALA A 536 8.46 -3.64 -25.22
CA ALA A 536 9.71 -3.24 -25.88
C ALA A 536 10.86 -4.22 -25.58
N PHE A 537 10.94 -4.76 -24.36
CA PHE A 537 11.86 -5.86 -24.04
C PHE A 537 11.54 -7.11 -24.87
N ILE A 538 10.29 -7.58 -24.88
CA ILE A 538 9.90 -8.83 -25.55
C ILE A 538 10.09 -8.71 -27.06
N GLU A 539 9.73 -7.59 -27.67
CA GLU A 539 9.90 -7.35 -29.10
C GLU A 539 11.39 -7.21 -29.49
N GLY A 540 12.20 -6.53 -28.67
CA GLY A 540 13.56 -6.12 -29.03
C GLY A 540 14.71 -6.98 -28.50
N ALA A 541 14.54 -7.72 -27.41
CA ALA A 541 15.63 -8.46 -26.75
C ALA A 541 15.94 -9.82 -27.42
N PRO A 542 17.16 -10.38 -27.22
CA PRO A 542 17.54 -11.67 -27.79
C PRO A 542 16.64 -12.83 -27.34
N PRO A 543 16.33 -13.80 -28.21
CA PRO A 543 15.50 -14.95 -27.86
C PRO A 543 16.18 -15.90 -26.86
N ASP A 544 17.51 -15.85 -26.71
CA ASP A 544 18.28 -16.57 -25.68
C ASP A 544 18.50 -15.78 -24.39
N SER A 545 17.93 -14.57 -24.25
CA SER A 545 18.12 -13.76 -23.05
C SER A 545 17.61 -14.47 -21.81
N LYS A 546 18.42 -14.52 -20.74
CA LYS A 546 18.10 -15.21 -19.47
C LYS A 546 16.85 -14.65 -18.76
N ARG A 547 16.35 -13.49 -19.22
CA ARG A 547 15.16 -12.80 -18.73
C ARG A 547 13.91 -13.00 -19.59
N MET A 548 14.05 -13.52 -20.81
CA MET A 548 12.95 -13.66 -21.79
C MET A 548 11.77 -14.47 -21.22
N LEU A 549 12.06 -15.57 -20.51
CA LEU A 549 11.05 -16.41 -19.87
C LEU A 549 10.20 -15.62 -18.87
N SER A 550 10.82 -14.91 -17.92
CA SER A 550 10.10 -14.15 -16.89
C SER A 550 9.43 -12.89 -17.44
N ALA A 551 10.02 -12.27 -18.49
CA ALA A 551 9.40 -11.13 -19.18
C ALA A 551 8.07 -11.52 -19.83
N LEU A 552 8.05 -12.60 -20.62
CA LEU A 552 6.83 -13.14 -21.24
C LEU A 552 5.80 -13.59 -20.20
N ASN A 553 6.26 -14.20 -19.10
CA ASN A 553 5.43 -14.53 -17.93
C ASN A 553 4.73 -13.28 -17.36
N ARG A 554 5.49 -12.24 -17.02
CA ARG A 554 4.98 -10.99 -16.43
C ARG A 554 4.11 -10.20 -17.39
N PHE A 555 4.45 -10.15 -18.67
CA PHE A 555 3.67 -9.48 -19.71
C PHE A 555 2.34 -10.18 -20.00
N THR A 556 2.29 -11.51 -19.92
CA THR A 556 1.02 -12.27 -19.98
C THR A 556 0.10 -11.85 -18.82
N LEU A 557 0.64 -11.75 -17.60
CA LEU A 557 -0.13 -11.30 -16.43
C LEU A 557 -0.57 -9.83 -16.55
N LEU A 558 0.30 -8.92 -17.02
CA LEU A 558 -0.05 -7.51 -17.26
C LEU A 558 -1.14 -7.36 -18.33
N SER A 559 -1.05 -8.11 -19.43
CA SER A 559 -2.07 -8.13 -20.48
C SER A 559 -3.44 -8.50 -19.90
N ILE A 560 -3.49 -9.49 -19.01
CA ILE A 560 -4.71 -9.92 -18.33
C ILE A 560 -5.21 -8.85 -17.34
N ILE A 561 -4.33 -8.17 -16.60
CA ILE A 561 -4.73 -7.05 -15.71
C ILE A 561 -5.29 -5.88 -16.52
N MET A 562 -4.66 -5.49 -17.62
CA MET A 562 -5.00 -4.27 -18.37
C MET A 562 -6.20 -4.44 -19.30
N LYS A 563 -6.29 -5.57 -20.02
CA LYS A 563 -7.40 -5.85 -20.97
C LYS A 563 -8.57 -6.61 -20.33
N GLY A 564 -8.30 -7.43 -19.30
CA GLY A 564 -9.31 -8.04 -18.42
C GLY A 564 -10.53 -8.65 -19.12
N PRO A 565 -11.71 -8.00 -19.11
CA PRO A 565 -12.92 -8.49 -19.77
C PRO A 565 -12.80 -8.59 -21.30
N GLU A 566 -11.92 -7.82 -21.96
CA GLU A 566 -11.75 -7.79 -23.42
C GLU A 566 -11.11 -9.07 -23.97
N LEU A 567 -10.21 -9.70 -23.22
CA LEU A 567 -9.57 -10.95 -23.61
C LEU A 567 -10.58 -12.10 -23.58
N SER A 568 -10.46 -13.03 -24.52
CA SER A 568 -11.23 -14.27 -24.49
C SER A 568 -10.79 -15.16 -23.33
N THR A 569 -11.63 -16.12 -22.93
CA THR A 569 -11.28 -17.08 -21.86
C THR A 569 -10.15 -18.05 -22.26
N ASP A 570 -9.90 -18.18 -23.56
CA ASP A 570 -8.80 -18.92 -24.19
C ASP A 570 -7.59 -18.03 -24.54
N LEU A 571 -7.61 -16.73 -24.19
CA LEU A 571 -6.51 -15.76 -24.36
C LEU A 571 -5.97 -15.65 -25.80
N ARG A 572 -6.81 -15.90 -26.81
CA ARG A 572 -6.40 -15.98 -28.22
C ARG A 572 -5.86 -14.65 -28.77
N GLU A 573 -6.28 -13.52 -28.20
CA GLU A 573 -5.79 -12.16 -28.55
C GLU A 573 -4.33 -11.90 -28.12
N ILE A 574 -3.69 -12.82 -27.39
CA ILE A 574 -2.25 -12.83 -27.07
C ILE A 574 -1.59 -14.18 -27.44
N SER A 575 -2.15 -14.90 -28.41
CA SER A 575 -1.70 -16.24 -28.82
C SER A 575 -0.31 -16.26 -29.47
N ASP A 576 0.19 -15.12 -29.95
CA ASP A 576 1.57 -14.88 -30.40
C ASP A 576 2.55 -14.84 -29.21
N ILE A 577 2.21 -14.14 -28.13
CA ILE A 577 2.96 -14.12 -26.87
C ILE A 577 3.02 -15.54 -26.28
N LEU A 578 1.90 -16.27 -26.30
CA LEU A 578 1.83 -17.66 -25.85
C LEU A 578 2.57 -18.66 -26.75
N GLN A 579 2.84 -18.31 -28.02
CA GLN A 579 3.76 -19.08 -28.89
C GLN A 579 5.22 -18.75 -28.56
N LYS A 580 5.56 -17.46 -28.41
CA LYS A 580 6.90 -17.02 -28.01
C LYS A 580 7.30 -17.56 -26.62
N GLN A 581 6.34 -17.71 -25.73
CA GLN A 581 6.50 -18.36 -24.44
C GLN A 581 6.99 -19.81 -24.56
N LYS A 582 6.41 -20.62 -25.46
CA LYS A 582 6.84 -22.01 -25.69
C LYS A 582 8.27 -22.08 -26.20
N LEU A 583 8.64 -21.18 -27.11
CA LEU A 583 10.02 -21.05 -27.59
C LEU A 583 10.98 -20.67 -26.44
N ALA A 584 10.59 -19.76 -25.55
CA ALA A 584 11.40 -19.41 -24.37
C ALA A 584 11.53 -20.60 -23.39
N GLU A 585 10.49 -21.41 -23.23
CA GLU A 585 10.50 -22.64 -22.41
C GLU A 585 11.39 -23.74 -23.03
N GLU A 586 11.32 -23.98 -24.34
CA GLU A 586 12.26 -24.84 -25.08
C GLU A 586 13.71 -24.35 -24.93
N THR A 587 13.92 -23.04 -25.08
CA THR A 587 15.23 -22.38 -24.98
C THR A 587 15.83 -22.55 -23.60
N TYR A 588 15.04 -22.31 -22.55
CA TYR A 588 15.45 -22.51 -21.16
C TYR A 588 15.81 -23.98 -20.90
N GLN A 589 14.93 -24.91 -21.29
CA GLN A 589 15.15 -26.35 -21.11
C GLN A 589 16.44 -26.83 -21.79
N PHE A 590 16.69 -26.40 -23.03
CA PHE A 590 17.89 -26.78 -23.78
C PHE A 590 19.18 -26.21 -23.16
N TYR A 591 19.23 -24.90 -22.91
CA TYR A 591 20.47 -24.24 -22.49
C TYR A 591 20.83 -24.49 -21.03
N TRP A 592 19.86 -24.42 -20.11
CA TRP A 592 20.11 -24.67 -18.68
C TRP A 592 20.00 -26.15 -18.31
N GLY A 593 19.31 -26.98 -19.11
CA GLY A 593 19.20 -28.43 -18.89
C GLY A 593 18.38 -28.76 -17.65
N LYS A 594 17.31 -27.99 -17.42
CA LYS A 594 16.37 -28.08 -16.29
C LYS A 594 14.94 -28.05 -16.81
N ALA A 595 13.99 -28.52 -16.02
CA ALA A 595 12.57 -28.23 -16.26
C ALA A 595 12.30 -26.71 -16.16
N VAL A 596 11.21 -26.23 -16.76
CA VAL A 596 10.75 -24.83 -16.62
C VAL A 596 10.53 -24.55 -15.13
N PRO A 597 11.11 -23.47 -14.57
CA PRO A 597 11.18 -23.29 -13.14
C PRO A 597 9.81 -22.98 -12.56
N ARG A 598 9.55 -23.50 -11.36
CA ARG A 598 8.32 -23.21 -10.60
C ARG A 598 8.39 -21.84 -9.94
N SER A 599 8.58 -20.79 -10.74
CA SER A 599 8.56 -19.42 -10.24
C SER A 599 7.16 -19.00 -9.80
N GLN A 600 7.06 -18.06 -8.87
CA GLN A 600 5.77 -17.55 -8.40
C GLN A 600 4.93 -17.02 -9.57
N VAL A 601 5.57 -16.30 -10.51
CA VAL A 601 4.93 -15.73 -11.70
C VAL A 601 4.43 -16.83 -12.64
N ASN A 602 5.25 -17.84 -12.92
CA ASN A 602 4.88 -18.99 -13.74
C ASN A 602 3.69 -19.76 -13.14
N CYS A 603 3.71 -20.00 -11.82
CA CYS A 603 2.61 -20.68 -11.14
C CYS A 603 1.31 -19.86 -11.13
N VAL A 604 1.36 -18.52 -10.98
CA VAL A 604 0.18 -17.66 -11.15
C VAL A 604 -0.35 -17.76 -12.58
N ARG A 605 0.51 -17.63 -13.59
CA ARG A 605 0.12 -17.70 -15.00
C ARG A 605 -0.53 -19.04 -15.36
N ALA A 606 0.10 -20.15 -15.01
CA ALA A 606 -0.42 -21.49 -15.26
C ALA A 606 -1.81 -21.66 -14.61
N PHE A 607 -1.94 -21.29 -13.33
CA PHE A 607 -3.21 -21.37 -12.61
C PHE A 607 -4.32 -20.53 -13.25
N ILE A 608 -4.01 -19.34 -13.79
CA ILE A 608 -5.00 -18.55 -14.54
C ILE A 608 -5.40 -19.27 -15.83
N ILE A 609 -4.44 -19.70 -16.65
CA ILE A 609 -4.72 -20.37 -17.93
C ILE A 609 -5.59 -21.62 -17.74
N GLU A 610 -5.31 -22.41 -16.69
CA GLU A 610 -6.09 -23.61 -16.34
C GLU A 610 -7.53 -23.30 -15.89
N ASN A 611 -7.76 -22.18 -15.19
CA ASN A 611 -9.03 -21.92 -14.49
C ASN A 611 -9.88 -20.77 -15.06
N LEU A 612 -9.37 -19.95 -16.00
CA LEU A 612 -10.04 -18.72 -16.44
C LEU A 612 -11.44 -18.93 -17.02
N ALA A 613 -11.64 -19.98 -17.83
CA ALA A 613 -12.94 -20.33 -18.41
C ALA A 613 -13.95 -20.81 -17.33
N THR A 614 -13.47 -21.65 -16.40
CA THR A 614 -14.26 -22.16 -15.27
C THR A 614 -14.66 -21.03 -14.33
N ALA A 615 -13.72 -20.16 -13.97
CA ALA A 615 -13.94 -18.99 -13.14
C ALA A 615 -14.95 -18.01 -13.77
N ALA A 616 -14.78 -17.68 -15.06
CA ALA A 616 -15.64 -16.73 -15.77
C ALA A 616 -17.10 -17.23 -15.89
N SER A 617 -17.30 -18.54 -16.07
CA SER A 617 -18.63 -19.15 -16.14
C SER A 617 -19.28 -19.31 -14.75
N GLN A 618 -18.54 -19.82 -13.77
CA GLN A 618 -18.99 -20.03 -12.38
C GLN A 618 -19.40 -18.71 -11.70
N TRP A 619 -18.66 -17.62 -11.95
CA TRP A 619 -18.83 -16.34 -11.27
C TRP A 619 -19.40 -15.22 -12.16
N ARG A 620 -20.13 -15.58 -13.24
CA ARG A 620 -20.71 -14.63 -14.21
C ARG A 620 -21.53 -13.49 -13.59
N LEU A 621 -22.27 -13.76 -12.50
CA LEU A 621 -23.09 -12.74 -11.80
C LEU A 621 -22.22 -11.79 -10.97
N PHE A 622 -21.20 -12.31 -10.29
CA PHE A 622 -20.20 -11.52 -9.58
C PHE A 622 -19.45 -10.58 -10.55
N ILE A 623 -18.98 -11.11 -11.69
CA ILE A 623 -18.32 -10.31 -12.73
C ILE A 623 -19.24 -9.17 -13.19
N LYS A 624 -20.51 -9.46 -13.52
CA LYS A 624 -21.51 -8.43 -13.87
C LYS A 624 -21.75 -7.43 -12.73
N ARG A 625 -21.74 -7.87 -11.47
CA ARG A 625 -21.94 -6.99 -10.29
C ARG A 625 -20.80 -6.00 -10.10
N THR A 626 -19.54 -6.43 -10.30
CA THR A 626 -18.37 -5.53 -10.21
C THR A 626 -18.37 -4.44 -11.29
N ALA A 627 -19.01 -4.68 -12.43
CA ALA A 627 -19.16 -3.69 -13.51
C ALA A 627 -20.28 -2.66 -13.28
N ALA A 628 -21.08 -2.78 -12.20
CA ALA A 628 -22.25 -1.93 -11.96
C ALA A 628 -21.97 -0.66 -11.15
N LYS A 629 -20.74 -0.44 -10.68
CA LYS A 629 -20.30 0.80 -10.02
C LYS A 629 -18.93 1.21 -10.58
N THR A 630 -18.95 1.98 -11.66
CA THR A 630 -17.77 2.65 -12.23
C THR A 630 -17.92 4.17 -12.08
N PRO A 631 -17.58 4.75 -10.92
CA PRO A 631 -17.53 6.20 -10.72
C PRO A 631 -16.11 6.68 -11.03
N ASP A 632 -15.90 7.36 -12.16
CA ASP A 632 -14.63 8.00 -12.55
C ASP A 632 -13.34 7.16 -12.41
N GLU A 633 -13.43 5.82 -12.43
CA GLU A 633 -12.33 4.97 -12.92
C GLU A 633 -12.15 5.31 -14.40
N GLY A 634 -11.34 6.34 -14.68
CA GLY A 634 -11.12 6.86 -16.03
C GLY A 634 -10.76 5.73 -16.98
N GLU A 635 -11.54 5.61 -18.06
CA GLU A 635 -11.38 4.50 -19.02
C GLU A 635 -9.93 4.44 -19.52
N PHE A 636 -9.40 3.23 -19.68
CA PHE A 636 -8.08 3.03 -20.24
C PHE A 636 -8.07 3.52 -21.69
N GLN A 637 -7.65 4.77 -21.89
CA GLN A 637 -7.42 5.33 -23.20
C GLN A 637 -6.06 4.86 -23.69
N ASP A 638 -6.05 4.28 -24.90
CA ASP A 638 -4.86 3.83 -25.62
C ASP A 638 -4.06 5.02 -26.19
N GLU A 639 -3.86 6.05 -25.37
CA GLU A 639 -2.97 7.16 -25.68
C GLU A 639 -1.53 6.71 -25.47
N THR A 640 -0.76 6.70 -26.55
CA THR A 640 0.67 6.36 -26.55
C THR A 640 1.51 7.44 -25.86
N LEU A 641 1.51 7.41 -24.52
CA LEU A 641 2.34 8.26 -23.67
C LEU A 641 3.83 8.07 -24.01
N VAL A 642 4.38 9.02 -24.76
CA VAL A 642 5.81 9.07 -25.15
C VAL A 642 6.69 8.93 -23.92
N GLU A 643 7.74 8.11 -23.99
CA GLU A 643 8.59 7.71 -22.83
C GLU A 643 9.02 8.91 -21.96
N GLU A 644 9.43 10.01 -22.59
CA GLU A 644 9.86 11.26 -21.94
C GLU A 644 8.76 11.92 -21.09
N SER A 645 7.48 11.79 -21.50
CA SER A 645 6.32 12.26 -20.72
C SER A 645 6.09 11.41 -19.47
N VAL A 646 6.30 10.08 -19.55
CA VAL A 646 6.12 9.17 -18.41
C VAL A 646 7.17 9.42 -17.34
N VAL A 647 8.44 9.62 -17.73
CA VAL A 647 9.51 9.97 -16.79
C VAL A 647 9.24 11.30 -16.09
N THR A 648 8.80 12.31 -16.85
CA THR A 648 8.45 13.63 -16.30
C THR A 648 7.26 13.53 -15.33
N ARG A 649 6.17 12.88 -15.74
CA ARG A 649 4.95 12.69 -14.92
C ARG A 649 5.20 11.88 -13.66
N LEU A 650 6.01 10.82 -13.71
CA LEU A 650 6.39 10.05 -12.52
C LEU A 650 7.25 10.88 -11.56
N HIS A 651 8.23 11.62 -12.08
CA HIS A 651 9.08 12.50 -11.27
C HIS A 651 8.29 13.66 -10.63
N GLU A 652 7.29 14.22 -11.32
CA GLU A 652 6.35 15.19 -10.77
C GLU A 652 5.40 14.59 -9.72
N LEU A 653 4.94 13.35 -9.91
CA LEU A 653 4.11 12.63 -8.94
C LEU A 653 4.89 12.22 -7.68
N ASP A 654 6.18 11.94 -7.80
CA ASP A 654 7.07 11.62 -6.66
C ASP A 654 7.56 12.89 -5.93
N LEU A 655 7.59 14.04 -6.61
CA LEU A 655 7.79 15.37 -6.01
C LEU A 655 6.48 16.06 -5.58
N GLY A 656 5.34 15.41 -5.78
CA GLY A 656 4.00 15.97 -5.55
C GLY A 656 3.70 16.30 -4.08
N PRO A 657 2.73 17.21 -3.82
CA PRO A 657 2.40 17.62 -2.46
C PRO A 657 1.86 16.46 -1.62
N HIS A 658 2.52 16.21 -0.48
CA HIS A 658 2.33 15.08 0.46
C HIS A 658 0.87 14.68 0.73
N ARG A 659 0.67 13.38 1.03
CA ARG A 659 -0.61 12.74 1.44
C ARG A 659 -1.51 13.66 2.26
N ARG A 660 -2.48 14.29 1.59
CA ARG A 660 -3.54 15.06 2.24
C ARG A 660 -4.65 14.11 2.66
N TYR A 661 -4.49 13.51 3.84
CA TYR A 661 -5.59 12.81 4.50
C TYR A 661 -6.77 13.80 4.71
N GLU A 662 -7.80 13.62 3.89
CA GLU A 662 -9.08 14.32 3.95
C GLU A 662 -9.70 14.17 5.36
N ALA A 663 -10.45 15.19 5.79
CA ALA A 663 -11.05 15.19 7.12
C ALA A 663 -12.37 14.40 7.12
N VAL A 664 -12.35 13.21 7.74
CA VAL A 664 -13.46 12.25 7.78
C VAL A 664 -14.67 12.83 8.52
N VAL A 665 -15.87 12.43 8.08
CA VAL A 665 -17.16 12.85 8.63
C VAL A 665 -17.85 11.64 9.26
N TYR A 666 -18.38 11.80 10.47
CA TYR A 666 -19.06 10.76 11.25
C TYR A 666 -20.47 11.23 11.66
N SER A 667 -21.42 10.31 11.85
CA SER A 667 -22.70 10.67 12.48
C SER A 667 -22.50 10.88 13.98
N GLY A 668 -22.91 12.05 14.47
CA GLY A 668 -22.82 12.44 15.87
C GLY A 668 -24.15 12.33 16.60
N MET A 669 -24.33 13.20 17.59
CA MET A 669 -25.56 13.31 18.39
C MET A 669 -26.66 14.05 17.61
N ASN A 670 -27.91 13.56 17.63
CA ASN A 670 -29.04 14.00 16.80
C ASN A 670 -28.69 14.01 15.29
N ASP A 671 -28.02 12.96 14.81
CA ASP A 671 -27.61 12.72 13.41
C ASP A 671 -26.78 13.83 12.76
N LYS A 672 -26.16 14.69 13.59
CA LYS A 672 -25.33 15.80 13.12
C LYS A 672 -23.98 15.28 12.66
N LEU A 673 -23.66 15.53 11.39
CA LEU A 673 -22.40 15.17 10.77
C LEU A 673 -21.21 15.94 11.38
N VAL A 674 -20.31 15.22 12.07
CA VAL A 674 -19.12 15.76 12.74
C VAL A 674 -17.87 15.51 11.90
N LYS A 675 -17.23 16.58 11.42
CA LYS A 675 -15.96 16.52 10.67
C LYS A 675 -14.76 16.52 11.61
N LEU A 676 -14.04 15.39 11.68
CA LEU A 676 -12.78 15.25 12.42
C LEU A 676 -11.59 15.38 11.45
N TYR A 677 -10.50 15.98 11.92
CA TYR A 677 -9.30 16.15 11.09
C TYR A 677 -8.35 14.96 11.25
N CYS A 678 -7.58 14.68 10.20
CA CYS A 678 -6.62 13.59 10.12
C CYS A 678 -5.18 14.06 10.36
N CYS A 679 -4.37 13.19 10.97
CA CYS A 679 -2.96 13.42 11.21
C CYS A 679 -2.18 13.35 9.89
N SER A 680 -1.44 14.41 9.54
CA SER A 680 -0.59 14.52 8.34
C SER A 680 0.68 13.64 8.37
N TRP A 681 0.66 12.55 9.15
CA TRP A 681 1.70 11.52 9.17
C TRP A 681 1.07 10.14 9.27
N CYS A 682 0.40 9.82 10.39
CA CYS A 682 -0.19 8.49 10.64
C CYS A 682 -1.66 8.36 10.22
N GLY A 683 -2.26 9.37 9.58
CA GLY A 683 -3.67 9.35 9.17
C GLY A 683 -4.69 9.62 10.29
N ASN A 684 -4.42 9.23 11.54
CA ASN A 684 -5.41 9.19 12.64
C ASN A 684 -6.39 10.38 12.69
N THR A 685 -7.69 10.08 12.70
CA THR A 685 -8.79 11.02 12.93
C THR A 685 -8.93 11.34 14.41
N THR A 686 -8.92 12.63 14.77
CA THR A 686 -9.22 13.04 16.15
C THR A 686 -9.60 14.53 16.28
N ALA A 687 -10.42 14.84 17.27
CA ALA A 687 -10.78 16.20 17.63
C ALA A 687 -9.60 17.01 18.17
N THR A 688 -8.56 16.38 18.74
CA THR A 688 -7.49 17.07 19.50
C THR A 688 -6.20 17.39 18.74
N LEU A 689 -6.11 17.10 17.43
CA LEU A 689 -4.89 17.37 16.63
C LEU A 689 -4.29 18.77 16.85
N LYS A 690 -2.97 18.77 17.02
CA LYS A 690 -2.11 19.95 17.17
C LYS A 690 -1.72 20.46 15.79
N LYS A 691 -1.82 21.76 15.57
CA LYS A 691 -1.30 22.41 14.35
C LYS A 691 0.23 22.52 14.42
N CYS A 692 0.91 22.41 13.29
CA CYS A 692 2.30 22.85 13.19
C CYS A 692 2.40 24.36 13.53
N SER A 693 3.27 24.71 14.47
CA SER A 693 3.42 26.08 14.97
C SER A 693 3.94 27.08 13.93
N ARG A 694 4.64 26.62 12.88
CA ARG A 694 5.23 27.49 11.85
C ARG A 694 4.28 27.81 10.70
N CYS A 695 3.49 26.84 10.23
CA CYS A 695 2.63 27.01 9.05
C CYS A 695 1.13 27.07 9.37
N GLY A 696 0.69 26.57 10.54
CA GLY A 696 -0.72 26.57 10.96
C GLY A 696 -1.67 25.68 10.14
N THR A 697 -1.20 25.03 9.08
CA THR A 697 -1.98 24.21 8.12
C THR A 697 -1.88 22.71 8.43
N THR A 698 -0.67 22.17 8.47
CA THR A 698 -0.36 20.76 8.79
C THR A 698 -0.77 20.42 10.23
N ARG A 699 -1.23 19.19 10.46
CA ARG A 699 -1.77 18.74 11.76
C ARG A 699 -1.15 17.41 12.19
N TYR A 700 -0.86 17.25 13.47
CA TYR A 700 -0.29 16.04 14.06
C TYR A 700 -0.99 15.67 15.37
N CYS A 701 -1.03 14.39 15.74
CA CYS A 701 -1.51 13.96 17.06
C CYS A 701 -0.63 14.55 18.18
N ASP A 702 0.68 14.39 18.03
CA ASP A 702 1.68 14.72 19.02
C ASP A 702 3.03 15.14 18.39
N ALA A 703 4.04 15.32 19.23
CA ALA A 703 5.40 15.63 18.81
C ALA A 703 6.11 14.45 18.12
N LYS A 704 5.69 13.20 18.37
CA LYS A 704 6.25 11.99 17.74
C LYS A 704 5.86 11.97 16.26
N CYS A 705 4.57 12.11 15.95
CA CYS A 705 4.04 12.25 14.59
C CYS A 705 4.63 13.46 13.87
N GLN A 706 4.78 14.61 14.55
CA GLN A 706 5.45 15.78 13.97
C GLN A 706 6.91 15.50 13.63
N LYS A 707 7.67 14.82 14.50
CA LYS A 707 9.09 14.48 14.25
C LYS A 707 9.25 13.50 13.10
N MET A 708 8.40 12.48 13.02
CA MET A 708 8.46 11.47 11.95
C MET A 708 8.13 12.09 10.59
N GLY A 709 7.02 12.83 10.48
CA GLY A 709 6.64 13.55 9.26
C GLY A 709 7.39 14.86 8.99
N TRP A 710 8.52 15.12 9.66
CA TRP A 710 9.27 16.37 9.49
C TRP A 710 10.16 16.37 8.25
N SER A 711 10.76 15.23 7.89
CA SER A 711 11.59 15.07 6.70
C SER A 711 10.85 15.50 5.43
N GLU A 712 9.63 14.99 5.28
CA GLU A 712 8.69 15.35 4.22
C GLU A 712 8.22 16.81 4.35
N HIS A 713 7.59 17.18 5.48
CA HIS A 713 6.93 18.48 5.60
C HIS A 713 7.88 19.69 5.51
N LYS A 714 9.17 19.54 5.85
CA LYS A 714 10.15 20.64 5.95
C LYS A 714 10.21 21.52 4.69
N SER A 715 10.09 20.95 3.49
CA SER A 715 10.13 21.68 2.21
C SER A 715 8.90 22.56 1.99
N ALA A 716 7.71 22.06 2.34
CA ALA A 716 6.43 22.75 2.20
C ALA A 716 6.09 23.72 3.36
N CYS A 717 6.87 23.72 4.45
CA CYS A 717 6.56 24.44 5.68
C CYS A 717 6.85 25.96 5.62
N LYS A 718 5.90 26.74 5.10
CA LYS A 718 5.93 28.22 5.00
C LYS A 718 5.00 28.89 6.04
N SER A 719 5.35 30.08 6.56
CA SER A 719 4.45 30.85 7.45
C SER A 719 3.30 31.49 6.64
N PRO A 720 2.04 31.47 7.16
CA PRO A 720 0.92 32.14 6.50
C PRO A 720 1.08 33.66 6.42
N GLU A 721 1.88 34.28 7.29
CA GLU A 721 2.05 35.74 7.36
C GLU A 721 2.76 36.32 6.13
N VAL A 722 3.58 35.51 5.45
CA VAL A 722 4.33 35.92 4.25
C VAL A 722 3.44 35.96 2.99
N ALA A 723 2.31 35.26 2.98
CA ALA A 723 1.42 35.19 1.82
C ALA A 723 0.59 36.47 1.59
N VAL A 724 0.44 37.33 2.62
CA VAL A 724 -0.49 38.47 2.61
C VAL A 724 0.12 39.74 1.99
N GLN A 725 1.42 39.75 1.67
CA GLN A 725 2.10 40.94 1.13
C GLN A 725 1.97 41.14 -0.39
N TRP A 726 1.42 40.18 -1.15
CA TRP A 726 1.37 40.23 -2.62
C TRP A 726 -0.01 40.50 -3.23
N THR A 727 -1.01 40.91 -2.43
CA THR A 727 -2.34 41.34 -2.91
C THR A 727 -2.69 42.74 -2.42
N ARG A 728 -1.95 43.75 -2.91
CA ARG A 728 -2.36 45.17 -2.89
C ARG A 728 -2.42 45.71 -4.31
N GLU A 729 -3.54 45.45 -4.99
CA GLU A 729 -3.89 46.20 -6.20
C GLU A 729 -4.11 47.68 -5.85
N PRO A 730 -3.61 48.64 -6.63
CA PRO A 730 -3.91 50.06 -6.42
C PRO A 730 -5.36 50.35 -6.85
N LEU A 731 -6.17 50.87 -5.93
CA LEU A 731 -7.46 51.49 -6.26
C LEU A 731 -7.23 52.74 -7.12
N TYR A 732 -7.35 52.59 -8.44
CA TYR A 732 -7.41 53.74 -9.35
C TYR A 732 -8.66 54.57 -9.05
N LYS A 733 -8.47 55.87 -8.82
CA LYS A 733 -9.56 56.81 -8.62
C LYS A 733 -10.23 57.15 -9.95
N LEU A 734 -11.55 57.23 -9.95
CA LEU A 734 -12.32 57.88 -11.01
C LEU A 734 -12.10 59.40 -10.95
N SER A 735 -11.75 59.99 -12.10
CA SER A 735 -11.80 61.44 -12.34
C SER A 735 -11.72 61.69 -13.86
N GLY A 736 -12.84 62.10 -14.46
CA GLY A 736 -13.04 62.17 -15.91
C GLY A 736 -14.39 61.56 -16.27
#